data_AF-A0A5M8NV91-F1
#
_entry.id   AF-A0A5M8NV91-F1
#
_cell.length_a   1.000
_cell.length_b   1.000
_cell.length_c   1.000
_cell.angle_alpha   90.00
_cell.angle_beta   90.00
_cell.angle_gamma   90.00
#
_symmetry.space_group_name_H-M   'P 1'
#
loop_
_entity.id
_entity.type
_entity.pdbx_description
1 polymer ?
#
loop_
_entity_poly.entity_id
_entity_poly.type
_entity_poly.pdbx_seq_one_letter_code
_entity_poly.pdbx_strand_id
1 'polypeptide(L)'
;MDKIENRSNKMKLVSIAIAISFTLSVFAQHTGKESFYDNYNKVYVSVSGSDNANGSRKKPVKTIGKAVEIAEKIATDASNYKNKKGIAILFKTGSYKINEPIRLCPDITRYGELCFDAIENNVVFSGKERVAGTWQAFGNGIYRTNIGSGKIFRELYINNQSAIRARYPNVSGKGADKDIVDLDKYTKDSGQLRFYFERKDNTADANYFNQILTDKLLTDLGTVEMFMIQEWTLSIGQISDIGYETVDVKGKPVNAVYFRLNADAETNHWHRGWPRIFTKQPHWLENSLALLDAENEWYYDGKDGFLYYKPEKGTDVNALKIEYPGKTECLFEIIGGESTATADNRVKNISFKNLTMEGSNWTYPSLHSYLDQQNGQYNIGKEDWMERPQAAILLAWAENIAFEGNVIRNMASTAIDCYQGTKNIRVIGNAFGDIGGSAVSFGQRSEKTKNIGKFTSYYPDNREEITQQIHIENNYFEACGKNYVGATTIGGGYSMEIYIRHNEINGSAHDAISVGWGWQTEKSVMREIHIDNNRLVNVKANRLLYDGSGLYVLGVHDVTDVDANGYPLSTMNGNYMIYLGGACGLYFDNGVTHFSAKNNVVDGRKRIGRYDLGHVYINDDPLRDWTILNIHVDHTYGTDLFYMGPMDGDLPNPSHNKILLENKPGNGIKSTARNITVRNSVLIEDADWSKNPEAQAIVDAAGLQKDYVYIKNCYKSNK
;
A
#
# COMPACT_ATOMS: atom_id res chain seq x y z
N MET A 1 12.35 -48.86 39.48
CA MET A 1 12.18 -47.40 39.66
C MET A 1 13.40 -46.63 39.16
N ASP A 2 14.60 -47.17 39.31
CA ASP A 2 15.88 -46.55 38.91
C ASP A 2 16.00 -46.13 37.43
N LYS A 3 15.35 -46.84 36.49
CA LYS A 3 15.35 -46.45 35.06
C LYS A 3 14.49 -45.22 34.75
N ILE A 4 13.50 -44.90 35.59
CA ILE A 4 12.59 -43.75 35.41
C ILE A 4 13.25 -42.49 36.01
N GLU A 5 13.90 -42.64 37.16
CA GLU A 5 14.63 -41.55 37.83
C GLU A 5 15.83 -41.06 36.99
N ASN A 6 16.55 -41.98 36.35
CA ASN A 6 17.70 -41.66 35.51
C ASN A 6 17.31 -40.95 34.20
N ARG A 7 16.10 -41.21 33.67
CA ARG A 7 15.52 -40.46 32.53
C ARG A 7 15.07 -39.06 32.93
N SER A 8 14.47 -38.91 34.11
CA SER A 8 14.04 -37.61 34.65
C SER A 8 15.23 -36.67 34.89
N ASN A 9 16.32 -37.18 35.46
CA ASN A 9 17.54 -36.40 35.69
C ASN A 9 18.27 -36.03 34.39
N LYS A 10 18.31 -36.93 33.39
CA LYS A 10 18.84 -36.58 32.05
C LYS A 10 17.99 -35.53 31.34
N MET A 11 16.67 -35.58 31.44
CA MET A 11 15.80 -34.54 30.86
C MET A 11 16.00 -33.18 31.56
N LYS A 12 16.13 -33.14 32.89
CA LYS A 12 16.44 -31.89 33.61
C LYS A 12 17.80 -31.30 33.21
N LEU A 13 18.84 -32.12 33.07
CA LEU A 13 20.17 -31.68 32.63
C LEU A 13 20.16 -31.17 31.17
N VAL A 14 19.39 -31.81 30.28
CA VAL A 14 19.20 -31.36 28.90
C VAL A 14 18.41 -30.05 28.85
N SER A 15 17.35 -29.89 29.66
CA SER A 15 16.60 -28.63 29.75
C SER A 15 17.44 -27.47 30.32
N ILE A 16 18.30 -27.74 31.31
CA ILE A 16 19.22 -26.75 31.87
C ILE A 16 20.31 -26.39 30.84
N ALA A 17 20.87 -27.36 30.13
CA ALA A 17 21.85 -27.12 29.07
C ALA A 17 21.26 -26.33 27.89
N ILE A 18 20.01 -26.61 27.49
CA ILE A 18 19.30 -25.84 26.46
C ILE A 18 19.03 -24.42 26.95
N ALA A 19 18.57 -24.24 28.20
CA ALA A 19 18.32 -22.92 28.77
C ALA A 19 19.60 -22.07 28.88
N ILE A 20 20.73 -22.68 29.27
CA ILE A 20 22.05 -22.04 29.34
C ILE A 20 22.57 -21.70 27.93
N SER A 21 22.38 -22.59 26.96
CA SER A 21 22.80 -22.36 25.57
C SER A 21 21.96 -21.27 24.89
N PHE A 22 20.66 -21.16 25.21
CA PHE A 22 19.78 -20.08 24.74
C PHE A 22 20.11 -18.74 25.39
N THR A 23 20.43 -18.72 26.69
CA THR A 23 20.86 -17.49 27.37
C THR A 23 22.22 -17.02 26.88
N LEU A 24 23.17 -17.93 26.61
CA LEU A 24 24.46 -17.59 26.01
C LEU A 24 24.34 -17.10 24.56
N SER A 25 23.45 -17.67 23.74
CA SER A 25 23.25 -17.21 22.35
C SER A 25 22.56 -15.85 22.28
N VAL A 26 21.62 -15.58 23.18
CA VAL A 26 20.96 -14.26 23.29
C VAL A 26 21.92 -13.21 23.86
N PHE A 27 22.73 -13.55 24.88
CA PHE A 27 23.78 -12.67 25.38
C PHE A 27 24.84 -12.37 24.31
N ALA A 28 25.31 -13.38 23.56
CA ALA A 28 26.29 -13.21 22.50
C ALA A 28 25.76 -12.36 21.33
N GLN A 29 24.48 -12.52 20.96
CA GLN A 29 23.80 -11.66 19.97
C GLN A 29 23.68 -10.21 20.46
N HIS A 30 23.32 -9.99 21.74
CA HIS A 30 23.23 -8.63 22.32
C HIS A 30 24.59 -7.94 22.42
N THR A 31 25.64 -8.63 22.89
CA THR A 31 27.00 -8.06 22.97
C THR A 31 27.60 -7.79 21.60
N GLY A 32 27.30 -8.64 20.61
CA GLY A 32 27.73 -8.45 19.21
C GLY A 32 27.11 -7.21 18.57
N LYS A 33 25.80 -7.00 18.72
CA LYS A 33 25.10 -5.82 18.16
C LYS A 33 25.58 -4.49 18.76
N GLU A 34 25.74 -4.40 20.09
CA GLU A 34 26.16 -3.15 20.74
C GLU A 34 27.62 -2.76 20.39
N SER A 35 28.49 -3.77 20.17
CA SER A 35 29.90 -3.58 19.80
C SER A 35 30.11 -3.00 18.40
N PHE A 36 29.17 -3.24 17.47
CA PHE A 36 29.16 -2.62 16.15
C PHE A 36 29.21 -1.09 16.23
N TYR A 37 28.62 -0.54 17.31
CA TYR A 37 28.51 0.90 17.53
C TYR A 37 29.63 1.51 18.38
N ASP A 38 30.72 0.80 18.69
CA ASP A 38 31.78 1.31 19.59
C ASP A 38 32.46 2.60 19.10
N ASN A 39 32.51 2.81 17.79
CA ASN A 39 32.98 4.05 17.16
C ASN A 39 31.86 5.08 16.91
N TYR A 40 30.69 4.96 17.53
CA TYR A 40 29.61 5.96 17.52
C TYR A 40 29.50 6.67 18.88
N ASN A 41 28.86 7.83 18.86
CA ASN A 41 28.28 8.45 20.04
C ASN A 41 26.94 7.77 20.33
N LYS A 42 26.78 7.12 21.49
CA LYS A 42 25.62 6.27 21.78
C LYS A 42 24.61 6.99 22.67
N VAL A 43 23.34 6.98 22.28
CA VAL A 43 22.19 7.44 23.08
C VAL A 43 21.27 6.24 23.33
N TYR A 44 21.02 5.90 24.59
CA TYR A 44 20.21 4.74 24.96
C TYR A 44 18.79 5.14 25.33
N VAL A 45 17.82 4.39 24.84
CA VAL A 45 16.39 4.60 25.06
C VAL A 45 15.77 3.35 25.68
N SER A 46 14.94 3.53 26.72
CA SER A 46 14.23 2.46 27.42
C SER A 46 12.86 2.95 27.87
N VAL A 47 11.82 2.11 27.75
CA VAL A 47 10.47 2.42 28.27
C VAL A 47 10.45 2.68 29.79
N SER A 48 11.43 2.13 30.52
CA SER A 48 11.67 2.36 31.95
C SER A 48 12.62 3.52 32.26
N GLY A 49 13.08 4.23 31.23
CA GLY A 49 14.00 5.37 31.33
C GLY A 49 13.31 6.65 31.79
N SER A 50 14.04 7.76 31.71
CA SER A 50 13.54 9.08 32.08
C SER A 50 14.08 10.15 31.13
N ASP A 51 13.23 11.04 30.64
CA ASP A 51 13.66 12.12 29.73
C ASP A 51 14.49 13.21 30.43
N ASN A 52 14.57 13.19 31.76
CA ASN A 52 15.54 13.97 32.53
C ASN A 52 16.93 13.31 32.61
N ALA A 53 17.10 12.12 32.04
CA ALA A 53 18.37 11.41 32.02
C ALA A 53 19.28 11.91 30.89
N ASN A 54 20.55 11.51 30.93
CA ASN A 54 21.56 11.94 29.95
C ASN A 54 21.68 11.01 28.74
N GLY A 55 20.82 9.98 28.62
CA GLY A 55 20.87 9.03 27.50
C GLY A 55 22.03 8.03 27.58
N SER A 56 22.74 7.92 28.70
CA SER A 56 23.78 6.90 28.87
C SER A 56 23.17 5.51 29.10
N ARG A 57 23.96 4.45 28.89
CA ARG A 57 23.53 3.06 29.13
C ARG A 57 22.95 2.82 30.53
N LYS A 58 23.50 3.50 31.55
CA LYS A 58 23.06 3.42 32.95
C LYS A 58 21.85 4.29 33.25
N LYS A 59 21.66 5.39 32.51
CA LYS A 59 20.56 6.35 32.68
C LYS A 59 19.96 6.66 31.29
N PRO A 60 19.22 5.71 30.69
CA PRO A 60 18.63 5.89 29.37
C PRO A 60 17.47 6.89 29.41
N VAL A 61 17.22 7.56 28.28
CA VAL A 61 16.02 8.39 28.09
C VAL A 61 14.80 7.52 27.82
N LYS A 62 13.60 8.10 27.96
CA LYS A 62 12.33 7.37 27.83
C LYS A 62 11.76 7.44 26.42
N THR A 63 11.84 8.61 25.78
CA THR A 63 11.15 8.88 24.50
C THR A 63 12.12 9.00 23.33
N ILE A 64 11.60 8.72 22.12
CA ILE A 64 12.32 8.89 20.86
C ILE A 64 12.67 10.37 20.66
N GLY A 65 11.69 11.27 20.87
CA GLY A 65 11.90 12.71 20.74
C GLY A 65 13.04 13.22 21.62
N LYS A 66 13.11 12.76 22.88
CA LYS A 66 14.22 13.16 23.75
C LYS A 66 15.58 12.64 23.28
N ALA A 67 15.62 11.43 22.74
CA ALA A 67 16.85 10.87 22.18
C ALA A 67 17.33 11.66 20.95
N VAL A 68 16.41 12.08 20.10
CA VAL A 68 16.66 12.96 18.95
C VAL A 68 17.21 14.32 19.40
N GLU A 69 16.60 14.97 20.41
CA GLU A 69 17.14 16.22 20.97
C GLU A 69 18.59 16.09 21.49
N ILE A 70 18.92 14.94 22.11
CA ILE A 70 20.29 14.67 22.57
C ILE A 70 21.22 14.47 21.38
N ALA A 71 20.78 13.72 20.36
CA ALA A 71 21.54 13.51 19.14
C ALA A 71 21.82 14.83 18.41
N GLU A 72 20.85 15.75 18.32
CA GLU A 72 21.04 17.08 17.75
C GLU A 72 22.11 17.90 18.50
N LYS A 73 22.11 17.84 19.83
CA LYS A 73 23.14 18.51 20.65
C LYS A 73 24.53 17.91 20.44
N ILE A 74 24.62 16.59 20.30
CA ILE A 74 25.88 15.94 19.94
C ILE A 74 26.30 16.38 18.54
N ALA A 75 25.35 16.48 17.61
CA ALA A 75 25.62 16.75 16.22
C ALA A 75 26.10 18.17 15.95
N THR A 76 25.63 19.13 16.72
CA THR A 76 26.01 20.53 16.58
C THR A 76 27.37 20.88 17.22
N ASP A 77 27.96 19.97 17.98
CA ASP A 77 29.28 20.15 18.60
C ASP A 77 30.36 19.30 17.89
N ALA A 78 31.17 19.99 17.07
CA ALA A 78 32.26 19.42 16.28
C ALA A 78 33.31 18.66 17.10
N SER A 79 33.43 18.91 18.41
CA SER A 79 34.38 18.19 19.26
C SER A 79 34.02 16.70 19.43
N ASN A 80 32.72 16.36 19.27
CA ASN A 80 32.21 14.99 19.40
C ASN A 80 32.56 14.07 18.23
N TYR A 81 33.11 14.61 17.15
CA TYR A 81 33.40 13.88 15.91
C TYR A 81 34.86 13.46 15.75
N LYS A 82 35.75 13.89 16.65
CA LYS A 82 37.13 13.39 16.65
C LYS A 82 37.12 11.91 17.04
N ASN A 83 37.33 11.04 16.04
CA ASN A 83 37.38 9.56 16.12
C ASN A 83 36.02 8.84 16.21
N LYS A 84 34.91 9.48 15.83
CA LYS A 84 33.58 8.85 15.80
C LYS A 84 32.96 8.89 14.39
N LYS A 85 32.27 7.82 14.00
CA LYS A 85 31.58 7.70 12.69
C LYS A 85 30.25 8.44 12.63
N GLY A 86 29.62 8.68 13.78
CA GLY A 86 28.28 9.24 13.86
C GLY A 86 27.64 9.04 15.22
N ILE A 87 26.31 9.06 15.24
CA ILE A 87 25.46 8.91 16.42
C ILE A 87 24.59 7.67 16.27
N ALA A 88 24.49 6.86 17.33
CA ALA A 88 23.63 5.69 17.38
C ALA A 88 22.62 5.85 18.52
N ILE A 89 21.33 5.90 18.19
CA ILE A 89 20.21 5.85 19.11
C ILE A 89 19.79 4.39 19.24
N LEU A 90 20.06 3.81 20.41
CA LEU A 90 19.95 2.37 20.69
C LEU A 90 18.76 2.09 21.60
N PHE A 91 17.83 1.28 21.11
CA PHE A 91 16.56 1.00 21.77
C PHE A 91 16.56 -0.37 22.44
N LYS A 92 16.14 -0.40 23.71
CA LYS A 92 15.79 -1.62 24.44
C LYS A 92 14.37 -2.08 24.12
N THR A 93 14.06 -3.34 24.40
CA THR A 93 12.72 -3.93 24.22
C THR A 93 11.64 -3.03 24.81
N GLY A 94 10.57 -2.81 24.04
CA GLY A 94 9.43 -2.02 24.50
C GLY A 94 8.68 -1.34 23.36
N SER A 95 7.50 -0.80 23.70
CA SER A 95 6.71 0.03 22.80
C SER A 95 6.88 1.51 23.17
N TYR A 96 7.35 2.28 22.19
CA TYR A 96 7.60 3.71 22.27
C TYR A 96 6.51 4.45 21.51
N LYS A 97 5.73 5.25 22.22
CA LYS A 97 4.61 5.99 21.64
C LYS A 97 5.10 7.22 20.86
N ILE A 98 4.50 7.43 19.69
CA ILE A 98 4.70 8.62 18.85
C ILE A 98 3.34 9.29 18.72
N ASN A 99 3.13 10.35 19.48
CA ASN A 99 1.88 11.12 19.50
C ASN A 99 1.96 12.39 18.65
N GLU A 100 3.16 12.74 18.19
CA GLU A 100 3.46 13.82 17.26
C GLU A 100 4.62 13.35 16.37
N PRO A 101 4.71 13.82 15.11
CA PRO A 101 5.78 13.40 14.21
C PRO A 101 7.17 13.66 14.80
N ILE A 102 8.06 12.68 14.69
CA ILE A 102 9.49 12.86 14.99
C ILE A 102 10.12 13.54 13.78
N ARG A 103 10.48 14.81 13.94
CA ARG A 103 11.11 15.63 12.89
C ARG A 103 12.61 15.43 12.89
N LEU A 104 13.16 15.11 11.72
CA LEU A 104 14.59 15.02 11.47
C LEU A 104 14.95 16.08 10.42
N CYS A 105 15.60 17.16 10.88
CA CYS A 105 16.00 18.31 10.08
C CYS A 105 17.50 18.27 9.76
N PRO A 106 18.01 19.05 8.78
CA PRO A 106 19.41 18.97 8.34
C PRO A 106 20.46 19.10 9.46
N ASP A 107 20.14 19.85 10.52
CA ASP A 107 21.02 20.07 11.68
C ASP A 107 21.46 18.76 12.36
N ILE A 108 20.58 17.75 12.43
CA ILE A 108 20.92 16.46 13.06
C ILE A 108 21.87 15.62 12.19
N THR A 109 21.96 15.95 10.90
CA THR A 109 22.73 15.19 9.89
C THR A 109 23.94 15.94 9.37
N ARG A 110 24.30 17.09 9.96
CA ARG A 110 25.46 17.89 9.54
C ARG A 110 26.78 17.12 9.57
N TYR A 111 26.90 16.10 10.42
CA TYR A 111 28.15 15.37 10.63
C TYR A 111 27.90 13.87 10.88
N GLY A 112 28.46 13.02 10.01
CA GLY A 112 28.46 11.56 10.18
C GLY A 112 27.09 10.90 9.94
N GLU A 113 27.00 9.63 10.36
CA GLU A 113 25.78 8.82 10.26
C GLU A 113 24.87 8.98 11.50
N LEU A 114 23.56 8.93 11.31
CA LEU A 114 22.58 8.78 12.40
C LEU A 114 21.88 7.42 12.30
N CYS A 115 22.04 6.59 13.32
CA CYS A 115 21.47 5.23 13.33
C CYS A 115 20.42 5.08 14.42
N PHE A 116 19.20 4.68 14.06
CA PHE A 116 18.18 4.17 14.96
C PHE A 116 18.21 2.64 14.89
N ASP A 117 18.63 1.96 15.95
CA ASP A 117 18.70 0.48 15.95
C ASP A 117 18.14 -0.13 17.24
N ALA A 118 17.49 -1.27 17.07
CA ALA A 118 17.05 -2.14 18.16
C ALA A 118 18.20 -3.06 18.59
N ILE A 119 18.74 -2.80 19.78
CA ILE A 119 19.76 -3.68 20.39
C ILE A 119 19.15 -4.91 21.06
N GLU A 120 17.83 -4.90 21.24
CA GLU A 120 17.02 -6.01 21.75
C GLU A 120 15.82 -6.29 20.81
N ASN A 121 15.21 -7.48 20.91
CA ASN A 121 14.03 -7.80 20.10
C ASN A 121 12.79 -7.03 20.59
N ASN A 122 11.74 -6.93 19.76
CA ASN A 122 10.44 -6.33 20.12
C ASN A 122 10.53 -4.84 20.51
N VAL A 123 11.25 -4.05 19.71
CA VAL A 123 11.22 -2.58 19.77
C VAL A 123 10.15 -2.08 18.80
N VAL A 124 9.12 -1.41 19.32
CA VAL A 124 7.97 -0.96 18.53
C VAL A 124 7.81 0.54 18.64
N PHE A 125 7.87 1.25 17.52
CA PHE A 125 7.46 2.65 17.39
C PHE A 125 5.99 2.67 16.99
N SER A 126 5.13 3.17 17.87
CA SER A 126 3.68 3.00 17.74
C SER A 126 2.95 4.34 17.82
N GLY A 127 2.20 4.67 16.78
CA GLY A 127 1.19 5.74 16.78
C GLY A 127 -0.17 5.30 17.31
N LYS A 128 -0.34 4.02 17.68
CA LYS A 128 -1.62 3.49 18.19
C LYS A 128 -1.92 3.99 19.59
N GLU A 129 -3.19 4.07 19.93
CA GLU A 129 -3.70 4.19 21.30
C GLU A 129 -4.41 2.90 21.71
N ARG A 130 -4.33 2.56 23.01
CA ARG A 130 -5.04 1.42 23.56
C ARG A 130 -6.41 1.90 24.06
N VAL A 131 -7.46 1.16 23.72
CA VAL A 131 -8.78 1.39 24.32
C VAL A 131 -8.70 1.07 25.80
N ALA A 132 -8.87 2.09 26.62
CA ALA A 132 -8.94 1.99 28.07
C ALA A 132 -10.40 1.86 28.53
N GLY A 133 -10.59 1.33 29.74
CA GLY A 133 -11.91 1.20 30.36
C GLY A 133 -12.54 -0.18 30.18
N THR A 134 -13.64 -0.39 30.90
CA THR A 134 -14.40 -1.65 30.90
C THR A 134 -15.53 -1.56 29.89
N TRP A 135 -15.58 -2.54 29.00
CA TRP A 135 -16.66 -2.69 28.04
C TRP A 135 -17.94 -3.14 28.72
N GLN A 136 -19.03 -2.46 28.40
CA GLN A 136 -20.37 -2.70 28.93
C GLN A 136 -21.28 -3.23 27.83
N ALA A 137 -22.18 -4.14 28.17
CA ALA A 137 -23.19 -4.62 27.24
C ALA A 137 -24.10 -3.45 26.79
N PHE A 138 -24.29 -3.32 25.47
CA PHE A 138 -25.21 -2.35 24.87
C PHE A 138 -26.51 -3.03 24.40
N GLY A 139 -26.40 -4.28 23.92
CA GLY A 139 -27.53 -5.10 23.45
C GLY A 139 -27.18 -5.88 22.18
N ASN A 140 -27.91 -6.94 21.84
CA ASN A 140 -27.72 -7.73 20.60
C ASN A 140 -26.28 -8.24 20.37
N GLY A 141 -25.55 -8.54 21.44
CA GLY A 141 -24.13 -8.95 21.39
C GLY A 141 -23.14 -7.80 21.18
N ILE A 142 -23.60 -6.55 21.11
CA ILE A 142 -22.76 -5.36 21.01
C ILE A 142 -22.35 -4.90 22.41
N TYR A 143 -21.08 -4.52 22.54
CA TYR A 143 -20.51 -3.90 23.72
C TYR A 143 -20.07 -2.48 23.37
N ARG A 144 -20.01 -1.61 24.39
CA ARG A 144 -19.45 -0.27 24.24
C ARG A 144 -18.57 0.14 25.40
N THR A 145 -17.65 1.07 25.14
CA THR A 145 -16.87 1.79 26.16
C THR A 145 -16.71 3.24 25.73
N ASN A 146 -16.58 4.15 26.70
CA ASN A 146 -16.35 5.56 26.40
C ASN A 146 -14.84 5.82 26.30
N ILE A 147 -14.38 6.29 25.14
CA ILE A 147 -12.98 6.66 24.90
C ILE A 147 -12.80 8.17 24.82
N GLY A 148 -13.85 8.96 25.04
CA GLY A 148 -13.92 10.41 24.91
C GLY A 148 -14.20 10.87 23.49
N SER A 149 -14.89 11.99 23.32
CA SER A 149 -15.34 12.55 22.02
C SER A 149 -14.20 13.16 21.19
N GLY A 150 -14.53 13.53 19.94
CA GLY A 150 -13.67 14.36 19.07
C GLY A 150 -12.48 13.64 18.41
N LYS A 151 -12.36 12.32 18.55
CA LYS A 151 -11.35 11.52 17.83
C LYS A 151 -11.80 11.25 16.39
N ILE A 152 -10.84 11.07 15.50
CA ILE A 152 -11.08 10.68 14.12
C ILE A 152 -10.09 9.58 13.78
N PHE A 153 -10.58 8.40 13.45
CA PHE A 153 -9.79 7.24 13.04
C PHE A 153 -10.69 6.31 12.23
N ARG A 154 -10.09 5.52 11.34
CA ARG A 154 -10.81 4.64 10.40
C ARG A 154 -10.50 3.17 10.63
N GLU A 155 -9.57 2.86 11.53
CA GLU A 155 -9.11 1.52 11.83
C GLU A 155 -9.26 1.19 13.32
N LEU A 156 -9.66 -0.04 13.60
CA LEU A 156 -9.62 -0.63 14.93
C LEU A 156 -8.89 -1.97 14.83
N TYR A 157 -8.02 -2.26 15.77
CA TYR A 157 -7.22 -3.48 15.83
C TYR A 157 -7.59 -4.28 17.06
N ILE A 158 -7.97 -5.54 16.86
CA ILE A 158 -8.28 -6.54 17.88
C ILE A 158 -7.16 -7.58 17.85
N ASN A 159 -6.38 -7.66 18.93
CA ASN A 159 -5.21 -8.55 19.02
C ASN A 159 -4.25 -8.39 17.82
N ASN A 160 -4.00 -7.14 17.41
CA ASN A 160 -3.19 -6.73 16.24
C ASN A 160 -3.79 -7.04 14.86
N GLN A 161 -5.00 -7.60 14.77
CA GLN A 161 -5.71 -7.80 13.50
C GLN A 161 -6.77 -6.72 13.32
N SER A 162 -6.94 -6.18 12.12
CA SER A 162 -7.92 -5.11 11.90
C SER A 162 -9.36 -5.66 11.90
N ALA A 163 -10.23 -4.98 12.63
CA ALA A 163 -11.67 -5.21 12.67
C ALA A 163 -12.38 -4.50 11.52
N ILE A 164 -13.62 -4.88 11.26
CA ILE A 164 -14.43 -4.36 10.16
C ILE A 164 -15.16 -3.11 10.65
N ARG A 165 -14.97 -1.97 10.01
CA ARG A 165 -15.81 -0.79 10.30
C ARG A 165 -17.24 -1.12 9.86
N ALA A 166 -18.22 -0.90 10.75
CA ALA A 166 -19.60 -1.31 10.54
C ALA A 166 -20.12 -0.87 9.18
N ARG A 167 -20.61 -1.83 8.39
CA ARG A 167 -20.93 -1.61 6.97
C ARG A 167 -22.14 -2.37 6.47
N TYR A 168 -22.72 -1.86 5.38
CA TYR A 168 -23.74 -2.57 4.63
C TYR A 168 -23.37 -2.72 3.14
N PRO A 169 -23.47 -3.93 2.58
CA PRO A 169 -23.83 -5.16 3.29
C PRO A 169 -22.63 -5.66 4.12
N ASN A 170 -22.92 -6.57 5.04
CA ASN A 170 -21.89 -7.23 5.86
C ASN A 170 -20.93 -8.04 5.01
N VAL A 171 -19.65 -8.06 5.41
CA VAL A 171 -18.67 -8.95 4.80
C VAL A 171 -18.99 -10.39 5.21
N SER A 172 -19.43 -11.20 4.25
CA SER A 172 -19.58 -12.63 4.40
C SER A 172 -18.21 -13.29 4.31
N GLY A 173 -18.01 -14.43 4.98
CA GLY A 173 -16.75 -15.20 4.90
C GLY A 173 -16.36 -15.67 3.48
N LYS A 174 -17.12 -15.30 2.44
CA LYS A 174 -16.86 -15.53 1.02
C LYS A 174 -16.01 -14.44 0.36
N GLY A 175 -15.74 -13.33 1.06
CA GLY A 175 -14.87 -12.24 0.65
C GLY A 175 -15.62 -10.95 0.33
N ALA A 176 -15.07 -9.81 0.80
CA ALA A 176 -15.68 -8.48 0.71
C ALA A 176 -16.00 -8.01 -0.72
N ASP A 177 -15.39 -8.63 -1.73
CA ASP A 177 -15.66 -8.41 -3.16
C ASP A 177 -17.02 -8.93 -3.63
N LYS A 178 -17.71 -9.73 -2.82
CA LYS A 178 -19.04 -10.27 -3.13
C LYS A 178 -20.15 -9.62 -2.30
N ASP A 179 -19.77 -8.81 -1.33
CA ASP A 179 -20.66 -8.21 -0.35
C ASP A 179 -20.77 -6.71 -0.67
N ILE A 180 -21.38 -6.42 -1.81
CA ILE A 180 -21.58 -5.08 -2.37
C ILE A 180 -22.98 -4.97 -2.99
N VAL A 181 -23.48 -3.75 -3.17
CA VAL A 181 -24.76 -3.47 -3.82
C VAL A 181 -24.50 -2.76 -5.15
N ASP A 182 -25.20 -3.19 -6.18
CA ASP A 182 -25.17 -2.53 -7.49
C ASP A 182 -26.04 -1.27 -7.49
N LEU A 183 -25.48 -0.18 -8.00
CA LEU A 183 -26.21 1.05 -8.28
C LEU A 183 -27.23 0.81 -9.39
N ASP A 184 -28.51 1.13 -9.18
CA ASP A 184 -29.52 0.91 -10.21
C ASP A 184 -29.54 2.04 -11.23
N LYS A 185 -29.37 3.29 -10.77
CA LYS A 185 -29.36 4.48 -11.61
C LYS A 185 -28.56 5.60 -10.94
N TYR A 186 -28.04 6.52 -11.73
CA TYR A 186 -27.61 7.83 -11.24
C TYR A 186 -28.19 8.94 -12.12
N THR A 187 -28.29 10.14 -11.57
CA THR A 187 -28.63 11.36 -12.32
C THR A 187 -27.60 12.45 -12.06
N LYS A 188 -27.29 13.23 -13.10
CA LYS A 188 -26.34 14.34 -13.06
C LYS A 188 -27.03 15.58 -13.62
N ASP A 189 -27.87 16.20 -12.80
CA ASP A 189 -28.81 17.25 -13.22
C ASP A 189 -28.61 18.52 -12.38
N SER A 190 -28.50 19.68 -13.05
CA SER A 190 -28.46 21.00 -12.40
C SER A 190 -27.45 21.13 -11.24
N GLY A 191 -26.28 20.48 -11.36
CA GLY A 191 -25.22 20.47 -10.35
C GLY A 191 -25.46 19.51 -9.18
N GLN A 192 -26.48 18.65 -9.24
CA GLN A 192 -26.77 17.62 -8.24
C GLN A 192 -26.44 16.22 -8.78
N LEU A 193 -25.83 15.40 -7.93
CA LEU A 193 -25.52 14.00 -8.24
C LEU A 193 -26.30 13.11 -7.26
N ARG A 194 -27.20 12.29 -7.80
CA ARG A 194 -28.00 11.34 -7.01
C ARG A 194 -27.69 9.91 -7.43
N PHE A 195 -27.50 9.05 -6.44
CA PHE A 195 -27.26 7.62 -6.58
C PHE A 195 -28.49 6.86 -6.13
N TYR A 196 -29.17 6.16 -7.05
CA TYR A 196 -30.42 5.47 -6.77
C TYR A 196 -30.21 3.97 -6.60
N PHE A 197 -30.85 3.44 -5.56
CA PHE A 197 -30.94 2.02 -5.28
C PHE A 197 -32.41 1.65 -5.16
N GLU A 198 -32.81 0.58 -5.82
CA GLU A 198 -34.17 0.04 -5.72
C GLU A 198 -34.51 -0.27 -4.27
N ARG A 199 -35.69 0.19 -3.85
CA ARG A 199 -36.25 -0.16 -2.55
C ARG A 199 -37.05 -1.43 -2.70
N LYS A 200 -36.78 -2.44 -1.86
CA LYS A 200 -37.61 -3.64 -1.77
C LYS A 200 -38.26 -3.71 -0.40
N ASP A 201 -39.47 -3.16 -0.35
CA ASP A 201 -40.32 -3.25 0.84
C ASP A 201 -40.70 -4.72 1.05
N ASN A 202 -40.16 -5.33 2.11
CA ASN A 202 -40.46 -6.70 2.59
C ASN A 202 -39.71 -7.89 1.97
N THR A 203 -38.46 -7.75 1.53
CA THR A 203 -37.62 -8.93 1.22
C THR A 203 -36.44 -9.05 2.18
N ALA A 204 -36.18 -10.26 2.70
CA ALA A 204 -34.96 -10.62 3.44
C ALA A 204 -33.72 -10.74 2.53
N ASP A 205 -33.77 -10.12 1.35
CA ASP A 205 -32.75 -10.21 0.32
C ASP A 205 -31.60 -9.27 0.69
N ALA A 206 -30.39 -9.80 0.79
CA ALA A 206 -29.23 -9.16 1.43
C ALA A 206 -28.68 -7.93 0.67
N ASN A 207 -29.28 -7.58 -0.47
CA ASN A 207 -28.74 -6.60 -1.43
C ASN A 207 -29.60 -5.32 -1.58
N TYR A 208 -30.65 -5.11 -0.77
CA TYR A 208 -31.57 -3.98 -0.98
C TYR A 208 -31.82 -3.12 0.26
N PHE A 209 -31.92 -1.80 0.06
CA PHE A 209 -32.25 -0.86 1.13
C PHE A 209 -33.74 -0.94 1.48
N ASN A 210 -34.03 -1.05 2.77
CA ASN A 210 -35.37 -0.93 3.32
C ASN A 210 -35.51 0.37 4.12
N GLN A 211 -36.76 0.82 4.29
CA GLN A 211 -37.08 2.09 4.95
C GLN A 211 -36.51 2.19 6.38
N ILE A 212 -36.52 1.12 7.16
CA ILE A 212 -36.05 1.14 8.56
C ILE A 212 -34.55 1.42 8.61
N LEU A 213 -33.76 0.77 7.75
CA LEU A 213 -32.33 1.00 7.68
C LEU A 213 -32.05 2.45 7.26
N THR A 214 -32.69 2.92 6.19
CA THR A 214 -32.47 4.28 5.68
C THR A 214 -32.93 5.36 6.64
N ASP A 215 -34.03 5.17 7.37
CA ASP A 215 -34.49 6.10 8.40
C ASP A 215 -33.51 6.20 9.58
N LYS A 216 -32.82 5.10 9.92
CA LYS A 216 -31.73 5.14 10.91
C LYS A 216 -30.50 5.88 10.39
N LEU A 217 -30.16 5.72 9.11
CA LEU A 217 -29.01 6.43 8.51
C LEU A 217 -29.19 7.95 8.46
N LEU A 218 -30.43 8.46 8.46
CA LEU A 218 -30.72 9.89 8.54
C LEU A 218 -30.17 10.56 9.81
N THR A 219 -29.89 9.81 10.89
CA THR A 219 -29.28 10.39 12.11
C THR A 219 -27.78 10.62 11.98
N ASP A 220 -27.15 10.03 10.96
CA ASP A 220 -25.70 9.98 10.80
C ASP A 220 -25.23 10.72 9.53
N LEU A 221 -26.09 11.55 8.94
CA LEU A 221 -25.74 12.40 7.78
C LEU A 221 -24.49 13.24 8.06
N GLY A 222 -23.63 13.34 7.04
CA GLY A 222 -22.31 13.95 7.15
C GLY A 222 -21.23 13.06 7.78
N THR A 223 -21.59 11.86 8.28
CA THR A 223 -20.62 10.90 8.82
C THR A 223 -20.72 9.51 8.20
N VAL A 224 -21.91 9.04 7.85
CA VAL A 224 -22.07 7.80 7.06
C VAL A 224 -21.46 7.99 5.68
N GLU A 225 -20.67 7.02 5.26
CA GLU A 225 -19.85 7.09 4.05
C GLU A 225 -20.35 6.09 3.01
N MET A 226 -20.38 6.53 1.75
CA MET A 226 -20.58 5.67 0.59
C MET A 226 -19.24 5.41 -0.08
N PHE A 227 -18.94 4.13 -0.26
CA PHE A 227 -17.80 3.63 -1.00
C PHE A 227 -18.27 3.25 -2.40
N MET A 228 -17.56 3.76 -3.40
CA MET A 228 -17.91 3.66 -4.81
C MET A 228 -16.76 2.97 -5.55
N ILE A 229 -17.02 1.81 -6.14
CA ILE A 229 -16.05 1.11 -7.00
C ILE A 229 -16.15 1.70 -8.40
N GLN A 230 -15.13 2.42 -8.85
CA GLN A 230 -15.18 3.22 -10.07
C GLN A 230 -14.01 2.85 -10.97
N GLU A 231 -14.26 1.90 -11.84
CA GLU A 231 -13.25 1.41 -12.76
C GLU A 231 -12.04 0.83 -12.00
N TRP A 232 -10.87 1.44 -12.14
CA TRP A 232 -9.63 1.09 -11.44
C TRP A 232 -9.45 1.76 -10.09
N THR A 233 -10.49 2.42 -9.55
CA THR A 233 -10.39 3.14 -8.28
C THR A 233 -11.51 2.85 -7.29
N LEU A 234 -11.24 3.20 -6.04
CA LEU A 234 -12.24 3.24 -4.98
C LEU A 234 -12.35 4.67 -4.47
N SER A 235 -13.53 5.25 -4.61
CA SER A 235 -13.84 6.58 -4.08
C SER A 235 -14.74 6.48 -2.85
N ILE A 236 -14.58 7.42 -1.92
CA ILE A 236 -15.31 7.50 -0.65
C ILE A 236 -15.93 8.88 -0.56
N GLY A 237 -17.23 8.95 -0.35
CA GLY A 237 -17.95 10.21 -0.16
C GLY A 237 -18.88 10.15 1.04
N GLN A 238 -18.93 11.24 1.81
CA GLN A 238 -19.87 11.35 2.91
C GLN A 238 -21.28 11.64 2.39
N ILE A 239 -22.28 10.95 2.93
CA ILE A 239 -23.67 11.15 2.52
C ILE A 239 -24.21 12.42 3.18
N SER A 240 -24.72 13.35 2.38
CA SER A 240 -25.28 14.63 2.81
C SER A 240 -26.81 14.66 2.83
N ASP A 241 -27.46 13.82 2.02
CA ASP A 241 -28.90 13.74 1.89
C ASP A 241 -29.34 12.32 1.50
N ILE A 242 -30.46 11.88 2.04
CA ILE A 242 -31.13 10.62 1.71
C ILE A 242 -32.59 10.94 1.47
N GLY A 243 -33.14 10.50 0.34
CA GLY A 243 -34.55 10.68 0.06
C GLY A 243 -35.14 9.54 -0.74
N TYR A 244 -36.43 9.65 -1.03
CA TYR A 244 -37.19 8.61 -1.71
C TYR A 244 -37.94 9.20 -2.89
N GLU A 245 -37.90 8.53 -4.03
CA GLU A 245 -38.66 8.91 -5.21
C GLU A 245 -38.92 7.71 -6.12
N THR A 246 -39.94 7.84 -6.99
CA THR A 246 -40.16 6.86 -8.06
C THR A 246 -39.38 7.30 -9.29
N VAL A 247 -38.46 6.46 -9.75
CA VAL A 247 -37.62 6.72 -10.93
C VAL A 247 -37.81 5.65 -11.99
N ASP A 248 -37.68 6.05 -13.26
CA ASP A 248 -37.56 5.08 -14.35
C ASP A 248 -36.16 4.43 -14.33
N VAL A 249 -36.11 3.11 -14.15
CA VAL A 249 -34.92 2.28 -14.32
C VAL A 249 -35.16 1.33 -15.49
N LYS A 250 -34.52 1.59 -16.62
CA LYS A 250 -34.62 0.77 -17.85
C LYS A 250 -36.07 0.61 -18.34
N GLY A 251 -36.86 1.68 -18.35
CA GLY A 251 -38.24 1.69 -18.83
C GLY A 251 -39.27 1.16 -17.82
N LYS A 252 -38.87 0.99 -16.56
CA LYS A 252 -39.76 0.54 -15.48
C LYS A 252 -39.74 1.54 -14.32
N PRO A 253 -40.91 1.98 -13.82
CA PRO A 253 -40.97 2.79 -12.61
C PRO A 253 -40.60 1.95 -11.39
N VAL A 254 -39.64 2.41 -10.60
CA VAL A 254 -39.13 1.76 -9.39
C VAL A 254 -39.16 2.77 -8.25
N ASN A 255 -39.65 2.36 -7.09
CA ASN A 255 -39.49 3.13 -5.86
C ASN A 255 -38.02 2.99 -5.41
N ALA A 256 -37.29 4.09 -5.39
CA ALA A 256 -35.88 4.10 -5.05
C ALA A 256 -35.62 4.93 -3.81
N VAL A 257 -34.58 4.54 -3.08
CA VAL A 257 -33.85 5.47 -2.21
C VAL A 257 -32.77 6.14 -3.05
N TYR A 258 -32.58 7.44 -2.87
CA TYR A 258 -31.43 8.14 -3.40
C TYR A 258 -30.50 8.59 -2.28
N PHE A 259 -29.21 8.59 -2.57
CA PHE A 259 -28.18 9.21 -1.74
C PHE A 259 -27.53 10.36 -2.51
N ARG A 260 -27.20 11.43 -1.79
CA ARG A 260 -26.32 12.49 -2.28
C ARG A 260 -25.08 12.57 -1.43
N LEU A 261 -23.98 12.97 -2.06
CA LEU A 261 -22.70 13.16 -1.38
C LEU A 261 -22.55 14.61 -0.93
N ASN A 262 -21.56 14.88 -0.09
CA ASN A 262 -21.15 16.23 0.27
C ASN A 262 -20.69 17.04 -0.98
N ALA A 263 -20.67 18.37 -0.84
CA ALA A 263 -20.51 19.28 -1.97
C ALA A 263 -19.15 19.15 -2.69
N ASP A 264 -18.09 18.78 -1.99
CA ASP A 264 -16.76 18.51 -2.55
C ASP A 264 -16.77 17.23 -3.41
N ALA A 265 -17.39 16.13 -2.95
CA ALA A 265 -17.57 14.95 -3.81
C ALA A 265 -18.40 15.27 -5.05
N GLU A 266 -19.56 15.92 -4.87
CA GLU A 266 -20.44 16.28 -5.99
C GLU A 266 -19.69 17.15 -6.99
N THR A 267 -18.95 18.15 -6.52
CA THR A 267 -18.14 19.04 -7.39
C THR A 267 -17.10 18.25 -8.17
N ASN A 268 -16.30 17.43 -7.52
CA ASN A 268 -15.21 16.72 -8.19
C ASN A 268 -15.76 15.67 -9.19
N HIS A 269 -16.77 14.88 -8.82
CA HIS A 269 -17.46 13.96 -9.76
C HIS A 269 -18.17 14.70 -10.90
N TRP A 270 -18.58 15.95 -10.68
CA TRP A 270 -19.18 16.74 -11.73
C TRP A 270 -18.19 17.13 -12.83
N HIS A 271 -16.93 17.41 -12.47
CA HIS A 271 -15.95 17.96 -13.41
C HIS A 271 -15.00 16.90 -13.99
N ARG A 272 -14.76 15.79 -13.27
CA ARG A 272 -13.83 14.77 -13.76
C ARG A 272 -14.45 13.91 -14.87
N GLY A 273 -13.66 13.63 -15.92
CA GLY A 273 -14.05 12.73 -17.01
C GLY A 273 -13.82 11.25 -16.73
N TRP A 274 -12.89 10.94 -15.83
CA TRP A 274 -12.45 9.60 -15.45
C TRP A 274 -11.99 9.60 -13.99
N PRO A 275 -12.03 8.45 -13.28
CA PRO A 275 -12.82 7.28 -13.65
C PRO A 275 -14.33 7.59 -13.57
N ARG A 276 -15.11 6.89 -14.38
CA ARG A 276 -16.53 7.20 -14.63
C ARG A 276 -17.47 6.61 -13.58
N ILE A 277 -18.61 7.28 -13.41
CA ILE A 277 -19.80 6.71 -12.76
C ILE A 277 -20.65 6.04 -13.84
N PHE A 278 -21.17 4.85 -13.55
CA PHE A 278 -22.04 4.11 -14.46
C PHE A 278 -23.12 3.34 -13.69
N THR A 279 -24.21 2.97 -14.36
CA THR A 279 -25.24 2.10 -13.76
C THR A 279 -24.72 0.68 -13.57
N LYS A 280 -25.15 -0.02 -12.51
CA LYS A 280 -24.58 -1.29 -12.02
C LYS A 280 -23.16 -1.17 -11.49
N GLN A 281 -22.75 0.04 -11.13
CA GLN A 281 -21.54 0.29 -10.38
C GLN A 281 -21.69 -0.26 -8.96
N PRO A 282 -20.74 -1.06 -8.45
CA PRO A 282 -20.85 -1.60 -7.10
C PRO A 282 -20.49 -0.61 -5.99
N HIS A 283 -21.19 -0.71 -4.86
CA HIS A 283 -21.09 0.19 -3.72
C HIS A 283 -21.22 -0.55 -2.39
N TRP A 284 -20.81 0.10 -1.31
CA TRP A 284 -21.24 -0.23 0.04
C TRP A 284 -21.29 1.03 0.92
N LEU A 285 -21.95 0.93 2.08
CA LEU A 285 -22.00 1.99 3.06
C LEU A 285 -21.19 1.61 4.31
N GLU A 286 -20.55 2.57 4.95
CA GLU A 286 -19.89 2.37 6.25
C GLU A 286 -20.20 3.50 7.25
N ASN A 287 -19.78 3.30 8.49
CA ASN A 287 -19.69 4.31 9.54
C ASN A 287 -21.04 4.78 10.12
N SER A 288 -21.89 3.82 10.48
CA SER A 288 -23.10 4.11 11.25
C SER A 288 -23.35 3.00 12.28
N LEU A 289 -23.84 3.37 13.46
CA LEU A 289 -24.26 2.40 14.48
C LEU A 289 -25.40 1.51 13.95
N ALA A 290 -26.21 2.02 13.02
CA ALA A 290 -27.30 1.28 12.40
C ALA A 290 -26.83 0.11 11.52
N LEU A 291 -25.57 0.17 11.07
CA LEU A 291 -24.92 -0.85 10.25
C LEU A 291 -24.18 -1.89 11.10
N LEU A 292 -24.03 -1.68 12.41
CA LEU A 292 -23.30 -2.59 13.30
C LEU A 292 -24.17 -3.80 13.66
N ASP A 293 -24.10 -4.86 12.86
CA ASP A 293 -24.92 -6.05 13.06
C ASP A 293 -24.24 -7.40 12.79
N ALA A 294 -22.97 -7.42 12.36
CA ALA A 294 -22.16 -8.63 12.21
C ALA A 294 -21.02 -8.75 13.26
N GLU A 295 -20.50 -9.97 13.43
CA GLU A 295 -19.34 -10.20 14.28
C GLU A 295 -18.09 -9.52 13.71
N ASN A 296 -17.20 -9.10 14.61
CA ASN A 296 -16.00 -8.34 14.33
C ASN A 296 -16.22 -6.94 13.72
N GLU A 297 -17.46 -6.44 13.75
CA GLU A 297 -17.75 -5.06 13.37
C GLU A 297 -17.60 -4.08 14.53
N TRP A 298 -17.24 -2.83 14.21
CA TRP A 298 -17.15 -1.75 15.17
C TRP A 298 -17.69 -0.42 14.62
N TYR A 299 -18.12 0.46 15.51
CA TYR A 299 -18.52 1.83 15.20
C TYR A 299 -18.05 2.77 16.31
N TYR A 300 -17.64 3.98 15.97
CA TYR A 300 -17.27 5.00 16.94
C TYR A 300 -18.18 6.23 16.79
N ASP A 301 -18.91 6.53 17.85
CA ASP A 301 -19.69 7.76 17.97
C ASP A 301 -18.75 8.90 18.39
N GLY A 302 -18.35 9.72 17.41
CA GLY A 302 -17.46 10.86 17.64
C GLY A 302 -18.04 11.95 18.52
N LYS A 303 -19.37 12.06 18.61
CA LYS A 303 -20.09 13.09 19.37
C LYS A 303 -20.16 12.71 20.85
N ASP A 304 -20.63 11.50 21.14
CA ASP A 304 -20.84 11.03 22.51
C ASP A 304 -19.61 10.30 23.08
N GLY A 305 -18.62 10.01 22.23
CA GLY A 305 -17.32 9.43 22.62
C GLY A 305 -17.37 7.94 22.90
N PHE A 306 -18.43 7.24 22.48
CA PHE A 306 -18.57 5.79 22.67
C PHE A 306 -18.03 5.02 21.48
N LEU A 307 -17.14 4.07 21.76
CA LEU A 307 -16.74 3.03 20.83
C LEU A 307 -17.60 1.79 21.06
N TYR A 308 -18.20 1.27 19.98
CA TYR A 308 -19.04 0.08 19.94
C TYR A 308 -18.32 -1.03 19.19
N TYR A 309 -18.41 -2.25 19.68
CA TYR A 309 -17.81 -3.43 19.06
C TYR A 309 -18.70 -4.66 19.28
N LYS A 310 -18.86 -5.46 18.23
CA LYS A 310 -19.56 -6.75 18.30
C LYS A 310 -18.54 -7.89 18.17
N PRO A 311 -18.06 -8.47 19.29
CA PRO A 311 -17.12 -9.57 19.24
C PRO A 311 -17.76 -10.86 18.68
N GLU A 312 -16.93 -11.82 18.29
CA GLU A 312 -17.39 -13.18 18.01
C GLU A 312 -18.12 -13.77 19.22
N LYS A 313 -19.21 -14.52 18.97
CA LYS A 313 -20.04 -15.10 20.02
C LYS A 313 -19.22 -15.92 21.02
N GLY A 314 -19.35 -15.58 22.30
CA GLY A 314 -18.67 -16.25 23.41
C GLY A 314 -17.30 -15.66 23.77
N THR A 315 -16.81 -14.67 23.02
CA THR A 315 -15.58 -13.94 23.34
C THR A 315 -15.80 -12.97 24.49
N ASP A 316 -14.93 -12.99 25.49
CA ASP A 316 -14.86 -11.93 26.51
C ASP A 316 -14.16 -10.70 25.93
N VAL A 317 -14.94 -9.66 25.62
CA VAL A 317 -14.44 -8.41 25.07
C VAL A 317 -13.41 -7.71 25.98
N ASN A 318 -13.50 -7.90 27.30
CA ASN A 318 -12.56 -7.25 28.24
C ASN A 318 -11.20 -7.95 28.31
N ALA A 319 -11.08 -9.17 27.75
CA ALA A 319 -9.82 -9.88 27.61
C ALA A 319 -9.06 -9.49 26.31
N LEU A 320 -9.72 -8.79 25.38
CA LEU A 320 -9.16 -8.42 24.09
C LEU A 320 -8.17 -7.25 24.20
N LYS A 321 -7.10 -7.30 23.40
CA LYS A 321 -6.24 -6.14 23.16
C LYS A 321 -6.85 -5.32 22.04
N ILE A 322 -7.56 -4.25 22.40
CA ILE A 322 -8.20 -3.34 21.43
C ILE A 322 -7.40 -2.05 21.33
N GLU A 323 -6.98 -1.70 20.12
CA GLU A 323 -6.18 -0.51 19.80
C GLU A 323 -6.73 0.19 18.56
N TYR A 324 -6.49 1.49 18.43
CA TYR A 324 -6.83 2.29 17.23
C TYR A 324 -5.67 3.24 16.91
N PRO A 325 -5.51 3.74 15.68
CA PRO A 325 -4.54 4.79 15.40
C PRO A 325 -4.83 6.03 16.25
N GLY A 326 -3.81 6.58 16.90
CA GLY A 326 -3.90 7.85 17.62
C GLY A 326 -4.08 9.03 16.67
N LYS A 327 -3.76 10.24 17.11
CA LYS A 327 -3.88 11.45 16.25
C LYS A 327 -2.78 11.58 15.18
N THR A 328 -1.72 10.80 15.27
CA THR A 328 -0.52 10.97 14.45
C THR A 328 -0.66 10.30 13.10
N GLU A 329 -0.68 11.10 12.03
CA GLU A 329 -0.69 10.57 10.66
C GLU A 329 0.71 10.33 10.09
N CYS A 330 1.72 11.02 10.62
CA CYS A 330 3.12 10.87 10.24
C CYS A 330 3.97 10.55 11.48
N LEU A 331 4.62 9.39 11.50
CA LEU A 331 5.53 9.00 12.59
C LEU A 331 6.89 9.69 12.47
N PHE A 332 7.43 9.81 11.25
CA PHE A 332 8.71 10.45 10.97
C PHE A 332 8.62 11.41 9.79
N GLU A 333 8.98 12.67 10.03
CA GLU A 333 9.16 13.70 9.00
C GLU A 333 10.66 13.90 8.78
N ILE A 334 11.19 13.41 7.66
CA ILE A 334 12.60 13.50 7.27
C ILE A 334 12.69 14.53 6.15
N ILE A 335 12.72 15.81 6.54
CA ILE A 335 12.50 16.92 5.63
C ILE A 335 13.66 17.91 5.67
N GLY A 336 14.32 18.09 4.52
CA GLY A 336 15.34 19.12 4.30
C GLY A 336 14.77 20.50 3.99
N GLY A 337 15.63 21.51 3.90
CA GLY A 337 15.20 22.88 3.59
C GLY A 337 14.80 23.05 2.12
N GLU A 338 13.58 23.53 1.85
CA GLU A 338 13.07 23.82 0.49
C GLU A 338 13.78 25.00 -0.19
N SER A 339 14.38 25.89 0.61
CA SER A 339 14.96 27.15 0.16
C SER A 339 16.49 27.04 0.05
N THR A 340 16.99 27.39 -1.14
CA THR A 340 18.39 27.37 -1.62
C THR A 340 18.89 26.02 -2.11
N ALA A 341 18.82 25.89 -3.44
CA ALA A 341 19.38 24.84 -4.29
C ALA A 341 20.90 24.64 -4.11
N THR A 342 21.31 24.06 -2.99
CA THR A 342 22.59 23.35 -2.89
C THR A 342 22.35 22.01 -2.19
N ALA A 343 23.17 21.02 -2.50
CA ALA A 343 23.14 19.70 -1.86
C ALA A 343 23.31 19.75 -0.32
N ASP A 344 23.64 20.91 0.26
CA ASP A 344 23.99 21.10 1.67
C ASP A 344 22.78 21.20 2.61
N ASN A 345 21.57 21.44 2.10
CA ASN A 345 20.37 21.60 2.94
C ASN A 345 19.51 20.34 3.04
N ARG A 346 20.00 19.20 2.54
CA ARG A 346 19.30 17.91 2.64
C ARG A 346 19.50 17.27 4.00
N VAL A 347 18.53 16.47 4.42
CA VAL A 347 18.70 15.55 5.56
C VAL A 347 19.42 14.31 5.06
N LYS A 348 20.55 13.94 5.67
CA LYS A 348 21.44 12.89 5.13
C LYS A 348 21.83 11.77 6.08
N ASN A 349 22.22 10.62 5.53
CA ASN A 349 22.96 9.57 6.23
C ASN A 349 22.23 9.00 7.47
N ILE A 350 20.92 8.77 7.36
CA ILE A 350 20.11 8.19 8.44
C ILE A 350 19.82 6.73 8.14
N SER A 351 19.88 5.87 9.16
CA SER A 351 19.42 4.49 9.05
C SER A 351 18.48 4.08 10.17
N PHE A 352 17.45 3.31 9.81
CA PHE A 352 16.50 2.65 10.72
C PHE A 352 16.69 1.14 10.58
N LYS A 353 17.02 0.46 11.69
CA LYS A 353 17.41 -0.94 11.66
C LYS A 353 16.69 -1.77 12.71
N ASN A 354 16.16 -2.93 12.31
CA ASN A 354 15.57 -3.92 13.21
C ASN A 354 14.39 -3.42 14.07
N LEU A 355 13.67 -2.40 13.60
CA LEU A 355 12.56 -1.78 14.33
C LEU A 355 11.22 -2.32 13.82
N THR A 356 10.21 -2.34 14.69
CA THR A 356 8.80 -2.37 14.26
C THR A 356 8.24 -0.95 14.26
N MET A 357 7.59 -0.53 13.19
CA MET A 357 6.89 0.76 13.09
C MET A 357 5.42 0.52 12.74
N GLU A 358 4.50 1.13 13.48
CA GLU A 358 3.07 0.88 13.29
C GLU A 358 2.14 2.01 13.74
N GLY A 359 0.92 2.01 13.21
CA GLY A 359 -0.19 2.76 13.78
C GLY A 359 -0.27 4.23 13.40
N SER A 360 0.18 4.62 12.21
CA SER A 360 -0.18 5.93 11.67
C SER A 360 -1.68 5.99 11.36
N ASN A 361 -2.27 7.17 11.54
CA ASN A 361 -3.65 7.48 11.19
C ASN A 361 -3.74 8.13 9.79
N TRP A 362 -4.94 8.24 9.23
CA TRP A 362 -5.23 9.12 8.11
C TRP A 362 -6.71 9.52 8.13
N THR A 363 -6.93 10.79 8.42
CA THR A 363 -8.25 11.34 8.75
C THR A 363 -8.93 11.96 7.54
N TYR A 364 -8.20 12.26 6.46
CA TYR A 364 -8.70 12.97 5.29
C TYR A 364 -10.03 12.39 4.75
N PRO A 365 -10.18 11.05 4.52
CA PRO A 365 -11.42 10.51 3.98
C PRO A 365 -12.63 10.58 4.92
N SER A 366 -12.40 10.89 6.21
CA SER A 366 -13.48 11.11 7.19
C SER A 366 -13.83 12.59 7.35
N LEU A 367 -13.05 13.49 6.73
CA LEU A 367 -13.22 14.95 6.80
C LEU A 367 -13.57 15.55 5.43
N HIS A 368 -13.19 14.85 4.36
CA HIS A 368 -13.34 15.22 2.97
C HIS A 368 -13.66 13.97 2.15
N SER A 369 -14.22 14.16 0.97
CA SER A 369 -14.39 13.06 0.05
C SER A 369 -13.06 12.65 -0.59
N TYR A 370 -12.75 11.37 -0.47
CA TYR A 370 -11.57 10.77 -1.08
C TYR A 370 -11.96 10.24 -2.45
N LEU A 371 -11.61 10.97 -3.51
CA LEU A 371 -11.95 10.59 -4.87
C LEU A 371 -10.71 10.16 -5.61
N ASP A 372 -10.38 8.88 -5.45
CA ASP A 372 -9.23 8.26 -6.10
C ASP A 372 -9.35 8.36 -7.62
N GLN A 373 -8.25 8.82 -8.22
CA GLN A 373 -8.08 8.97 -9.65
C GLN A 373 -7.21 7.86 -10.23
N GLN A 374 -6.10 7.52 -9.56
CA GLN A 374 -5.25 6.35 -9.84
C GLN A 374 -4.13 6.25 -8.81
N ASN A 375 -3.70 5.03 -8.47
CA ASN A 375 -2.60 4.77 -7.53
C ASN A 375 -2.82 5.46 -6.17
N GLY A 376 -4.09 5.47 -5.73
CA GLY A 376 -4.53 6.07 -4.50
C GLY A 376 -4.46 7.60 -4.44
N GLN A 377 -4.03 8.28 -5.51
CA GLN A 377 -3.96 9.73 -5.57
C GLN A 377 -5.36 10.31 -5.80
N TYR A 378 -5.76 11.29 -5.00
CA TYR A 378 -7.15 11.77 -5.00
C TYR A 378 -7.31 13.13 -5.65
N ASN A 379 -8.41 13.32 -6.38
CA ASN A 379 -8.72 14.59 -7.02
C ASN A 379 -9.02 15.70 -6.01
N ILE A 380 -8.51 16.90 -6.30
CA ILE A 380 -8.84 18.12 -5.57
C ILE A 380 -9.37 19.22 -6.48
N GLY A 381 -10.62 19.63 -6.24
CA GLY A 381 -11.27 20.72 -6.96
C GLY A 381 -11.62 20.40 -8.42
N LYS A 382 -11.91 21.46 -9.20
CA LYS A 382 -12.50 21.36 -10.54
C LYS A 382 -11.51 21.10 -11.68
N GLU A 383 -10.21 21.21 -11.43
CA GLU A 383 -9.16 21.33 -12.46
C GLU A 383 -8.35 20.04 -12.65
N ASP A 384 -8.91 18.87 -12.31
CA ASP A 384 -8.28 17.54 -12.41
C ASP A 384 -6.91 17.40 -11.68
N TRP A 385 -6.56 18.34 -10.81
CA TRP A 385 -5.41 18.24 -9.90
C TRP A 385 -5.59 17.09 -8.92
N MET A 386 -4.47 16.60 -8.42
CA MET A 386 -4.43 15.47 -7.50
C MET A 386 -3.56 15.80 -6.30
N GLU A 387 -3.92 15.22 -5.17
CA GLU A 387 -3.10 15.18 -3.97
C GLU A 387 -2.81 13.75 -3.57
N ARG A 388 -1.83 13.60 -2.69
CA ARG A 388 -1.27 12.32 -2.27
C ARG A 388 -1.76 11.92 -0.88
N PRO A 389 -2.06 10.63 -0.63
CA PRO A 389 -2.38 10.16 0.71
C PRO A 389 -1.21 10.39 1.68
N GLN A 390 -1.54 10.68 2.93
CA GLN A 390 -0.55 10.93 3.97
C GLN A 390 0.32 9.69 4.22
N ALA A 391 1.63 9.90 4.46
CA ALA A 391 2.58 8.84 4.75
C ALA A 391 2.94 8.78 6.23
N ALA A 392 3.14 7.56 6.74
CA ALA A 392 3.68 7.32 8.08
C ALA A 392 5.15 7.79 8.20
N ILE A 393 5.89 7.73 7.11
CA ILE A 393 7.28 8.18 7.00
C ILE A 393 7.40 9.00 5.72
N LEU A 394 7.55 10.31 5.87
CA LEU A 394 7.67 11.25 4.76
C LEU A 394 9.13 11.67 4.60
N LEU A 395 9.66 11.47 3.38
CA LEU A 395 10.98 11.93 2.99
C LEU A 395 10.83 13.03 1.94
N ALA A 396 11.40 14.20 2.21
CA ALA A 396 11.51 15.26 1.22
C ALA A 396 12.85 15.96 1.40
N TRP A 397 13.53 16.26 0.30
CA TRP A 397 14.88 16.80 0.33
C TRP A 397 15.83 15.95 1.19
N ALA A 398 15.67 14.63 1.15
CA ALA A 398 16.48 13.68 1.90
C ALA A 398 17.47 12.94 0.99
N GLU A 399 18.62 12.52 1.53
CA GLU A 399 19.64 11.79 0.78
C GLU A 399 20.29 10.69 1.60
N ASN A 400 20.54 9.52 1.03
CA ASN A 400 21.22 8.41 1.72
C ASN A 400 20.50 8.01 3.02
N ILE A 401 19.20 7.70 2.91
CA ILE A 401 18.37 7.21 4.03
C ILE A 401 18.11 5.72 3.83
N ALA A 402 18.26 4.93 4.89
CA ALA A 402 18.14 3.48 4.82
C ALA A 402 17.14 2.91 5.84
N PHE A 403 16.28 2.01 5.38
CA PHE A 403 15.42 1.16 6.18
C PHE A 403 15.86 -0.28 5.97
N GLU A 404 16.46 -0.89 6.99
CA GLU A 404 17.08 -2.21 6.91
C GLU A 404 16.50 -3.17 7.96
N GLY A 405 15.93 -4.30 7.54
CA GLY A 405 15.50 -5.34 8.49
C GLY A 405 14.31 -4.95 9.38
N ASN A 406 13.50 -3.96 8.98
CA ASN A 406 12.38 -3.48 9.78
C ASN A 406 11.08 -4.25 9.49
N VAL A 407 10.12 -4.13 10.42
CA VAL A 407 8.72 -4.50 10.21
C VAL A 407 7.89 -3.22 10.20
N ILE A 408 7.19 -2.93 9.11
CA ILE A 408 6.34 -1.75 8.96
C ILE A 408 4.90 -2.22 8.73
N ARG A 409 3.99 -1.94 9.65
CA ARG A 409 2.66 -2.54 9.61
C ARG A 409 1.55 -1.67 10.19
N ASN A 410 0.30 -2.02 9.91
CA ASN A 410 -0.88 -1.38 10.51
C ASN A 410 -0.85 0.15 10.31
N MET A 411 -0.58 0.58 9.08
CA MET A 411 -0.58 2.00 8.70
C MET A 411 -1.92 2.31 8.04
N ALA A 412 -2.59 3.38 8.48
CA ALA A 412 -3.88 3.74 7.91
C ALA A 412 -3.81 4.07 6.42
N SER A 413 -2.71 4.66 5.94
CA SER A 413 -2.54 5.08 4.55
C SER A 413 -1.19 4.64 3.97
N THR A 414 -0.38 5.53 3.42
CA THR A 414 0.94 5.23 2.86
C THR A 414 1.94 4.93 3.98
N ALA A 415 2.81 3.93 3.81
CA ALA A 415 3.85 3.66 4.80
C ALA A 415 5.09 4.55 4.62
N ILE A 416 5.78 4.46 3.48
CA ILE A 416 6.94 5.32 3.14
C ILE A 416 6.61 6.13 1.87
N ASP A 417 6.78 7.45 1.90
CA ASP A 417 6.71 8.30 0.71
C ASP A 417 8.04 9.04 0.48
N CYS A 418 8.70 8.72 -0.63
CA CYS A 418 9.89 9.41 -1.12
C CYS A 418 9.44 10.56 -2.03
N TYR A 419 9.17 11.71 -1.43
CA TYR A 419 8.71 12.90 -2.10
C TYR A 419 9.88 13.75 -2.65
N GLN A 420 9.64 15.03 -2.90
CA GLN A 420 10.47 15.89 -3.73
C GLN A 420 11.93 15.92 -3.33
N GLY A 421 12.78 15.89 -4.36
CA GLY A 421 14.23 15.94 -4.26
C GLY A 421 14.84 14.75 -3.56
N THR A 422 14.10 13.71 -3.18
CA THR A 422 14.66 12.61 -2.41
C THR A 422 15.62 11.77 -3.26
N LYS A 423 16.82 11.48 -2.73
CA LYS A 423 17.90 10.76 -3.45
C LYS A 423 18.46 9.60 -2.65
N ASN A 424 18.87 8.52 -3.32
CA ASN A 424 19.61 7.41 -2.71
C ASN A 424 18.91 6.87 -1.45
N ILE A 425 17.70 6.34 -1.60
CA ILE A 425 16.93 5.76 -0.50
C ILE A 425 16.97 4.24 -0.61
N ARG A 426 17.29 3.58 0.49
CA ARG A 426 17.47 2.13 0.54
C ARG A 426 16.43 1.51 1.45
N VAL A 427 15.38 0.93 0.86
CA VAL A 427 14.38 0.11 1.55
C VAL A 427 14.77 -1.34 1.30
N ILE A 428 15.59 -1.91 2.19
CA ILE A 428 16.23 -3.21 1.97
C ILE A 428 15.87 -4.21 3.07
N GLY A 429 15.37 -5.39 2.68
CA GLY A 429 15.18 -6.48 3.63
C GLY A 429 14.10 -6.20 4.69
N ASN A 430 13.05 -5.46 4.37
CA ASN A 430 11.97 -5.15 5.32
C ASN A 430 10.74 -6.04 5.09
N ALA A 431 9.89 -6.15 6.11
CA ALA A 431 8.56 -6.72 5.98
C ALA A 431 7.49 -5.63 6.14
N PHE A 432 6.58 -5.55 5.18
CA PHE A 432 5.43 -4.67 5.19
C PHE A 432 4.14 -5.49 5.32
N GLY A 433 3.17 -5.00 6.09
CA GLY A 433 1.81 -5.48 5.86
C GLY A 433 0.71 -4.89 6.72
N ASP A 434 -0.53 -5.13 6.31
CA ASP A 434 -1.69 -4.37 6.79
C ASP A 434 -1.48 -2.86 6.59
N ILE A 435 -1.21 -2.49 5.34
CA ILE A 435 -1.04 -1.09 4.92
C ILE A 435 -2.31 -0.67 4.17
N GLY A 436 -2.96 0.39 4.64
CA GLY A 436 -4.23 0.84 4.08
C GLY A 436 -4.10 1.37 2.65
N GLY A 437 -3.01 2.11 2.36
CA GLY A 437 -2.65 2.59 1.02
C GLY A 437 -1.37 1.91 0.49
N SER A 438 -0.48 2.69 -0.11
CA SER A 438 0.77 2.18 -0.70
C SER A 438 1.83 1.87 0.37
N ALA A 439 2.59 0.78 0.21
CA ALA A 439 3.71 0.49 1.12
C ALA A 439 4.90 1.41 0.85
N VAL A 440 5.22 1.62 -0.42
CA VAL A 440 6.24 2.59 -0.84
C VAL A 440 5.69 3.44 -1.98
N SER A 441 5.61 4.75 -1.77
CA SER A 441 5.32 5.76 -2.78
C SER A 441 6.58 6.55 -3.11
N PHE A 442 6.74 6.98 -4.37
CA PHE A 442 7.83 7.88 -4.77
C PHE A 442 7.49 8.75 -5.98
N GLY A 443 8.24 9.84 -6.16
CA GLY A 443 8.17 10.70 -7.34
C GLY A 443 6.99 11.69 -7.33
N GLN A 444 7.03 12.63 -8.27
CA GLN A 444 5.97 13.61 -8.49
C GLN A 444 4.87 13.04 -9.40
N ARG A 445 3.65 13.53 -9.23
CA ARG A 445 2.48 13.20 -10.04
C ARG A 445 1.75 14.50 -10.36
N SER A 446 0.43 14.48 -10.45
CA SER A 446 -0.35 15.65 -10.87
C SER A 446 -0.63 16.64 -9.74
N GLU A 447 0.42 17.01 -8.98
CA GLU A 447 0.29 17.92 -7.85
C GLU A 447 0.09 19.37 -8.30
N LYS A 448 -0.96 20.01 -7.76
CA LYS A 448 -1.27 21.42 -8.01
C LYS A 448 -0.13 22.34 -7.57
N THR A 449 0.48 22.07 -6.42
CA THR A 449 1.56 22.90 -5.86
C THR A 449 2.81 22.94 -6.74
N LYS A 450 2.96 21.98 -7.65
CA LYS A 450 4.07 21.89 -8.60
C LYS A 450 3.68 22.24 -10.03
N ASN A 451 2.42 22.63 -10.24
CA ASN A 451 1.85 22.91 -11.55
C ASN A 451 2.01 21.72 -12.53
N ILE A 452 1.88 20.49 -12.02
CA ILE A 452 1.94 19.27 -12.84
C ILE A 452 0.49 18.81 -13.03
N GLY A 453 -0.10 19.05 -14.20
CA GLY A 453 -1.46 18.61 -14.50
C GLY A 453 -1.55 17.10 -14.77
N LYS A 454 -2.78 16.59 -14.95
CA LYS A 454 -3.03 15.18 -15.31
C LYS A 454 -2.25 14.74 -16.56
N PHE A 455 -2.24 15.59 -17.59
CA PHE A 455 -1.61 15.33 -18.89
C PHE A 455 -0.33 16.16 -19.12
N THR A 456 0.26 16.69 -18.05
CA THR A 456 1.45 17.54 -18.14
C THR A 456 2.69 16.70 -17.92
N SER A 457 3.64 16.75 -18.85
CA SER A 457 4.96 16.16 -18.64
C SER A 457 5.72 16.88 -17.54
N TYR A 458 6.43 16.12 -16.69
CA TYR A 458 7.31 16.68 -15.68
C TYR A 458 8.76 16.68 -16.18
N TYR A 459 9.30 17.88 -16.36
CA TYR A 459 10.71 18.13 -16.72
C TYR A 459 11.19 19.45 -16.09
N PRO A 460 11.44 19.48 -14.76
CA PRO A 460 11.78 20.70 -14.06
C PRO A 460 13.17 21.22 -14.45
N ASP A 461 13.33 22.55 -14.51
CA ASP A 461 14.64 23.19 -14.71
C ASP A 461 15.61 22.81 -13.58
N ASN A 462 15.11 22.80 -12.35
CA ASN A 462 15.86 22.37 -11.19
C ASN A 462 15.85 20.84 -11.04
N ARG A 463 16.89 20.19 -11.56
CA ARG A 463 17.06 18.73 -11.49
C ARG A 463 17.22 18.18 -10.07
N GLU A 464 17.51 19.03 -9.08
CA GLU A 464 17.59 18.61 -7.67
C GLU A 464 16.22 18.27 -7.06
N GLU A 465 15.12 18.66 -7.70
CA GLU A 465 13.76 18.34 -7.26
C GLU A 465 13.31 16.92 -7.63
N ILE A 466 14.04 16.27 -8.53
CA ILE A 466 13.69 14.95 -9.04
C ILE A 466 14.02 13.90 -8.01
N THR A 467 13.01 13.09 -7.69
CA THR A 467 13.17 11.87 -6.89
C THR A 467 13.94 10.84 -7.70
N GLN A 468 15.07 10.36 -7.16
CA GLN A 468 15.95 9.44 -7.88
C GLN A 468 16.71 8.47 -6.98
N GLN A 469 17.25 7.40 -7.55
CA GLN A 469 18.08 6.42 -6.83
C GLN A 469 17.31 5.80 -5.66
N ILE A 470 16.10 5.31 -5.94
CA ILE A 470 15.27 4.64 -4.93
C ILE A 470 15.44 3.13 -5.10
N HIS A 471 16.00 2.50 -4.08
CA HIS A 471 16.28 1.06 -4.02
C HIS A 471 15.26 0.39 -3.11
N ILE A 472 14.37 -0.40 -3.69
CA ILE A 472 13.38 -1.21 -2.99
C ILE A 472 13.74 -2.66 -3.25
N GLU A 473 14.55 -3.24 -2.36
CA GLU A 473 15.20 -4.52 -2.62
C GLU A 473 15.01 -5.54 -1.50
N ASN A 474 14.79 -6.81 -1.86
CA ASN A 474 14.72 -7.91 -0.90
C ASN A 474 13.63 -7.76 0.18
N ASN A 475 12.53 -7.07 -0.10
CA ASN A 475 11.45 -6.87 0.87
C ASN A 475 10.33 -7.92 0.74
N TYR A 476 9.56 -8.11 1.81
CA TYR A 476 8.31 -8.86 1.84
C TYR A 476 7.14 -7.91 2.04
N PHE A 477 6.12 -7.99 1.18
CA PHE A 477 4.90 -7.20 1.31
C PHE A 477 3.70 -8.13 1.44
N GLU A 478 2.82 -7.87 2.41
CA GLU A 478 1.60 -8.63 2.60
C GLU A 478 0.40 -7.74 2.87
N ALA A 479 -0.65 -7.86 2.05
CA ALA A 479 -1.91 -7.11 2.22
C ALA A 479 -1.72 -5.58 2.28
N CYS A 480 -1.20 -5.01 1.20
CA CYS A 480 -1.10 -3.56 1.00
C CYS A 480 -2.24 -3.05 0.09
N GLY A 481 -2.61 -1.77 0.23
CA GLY A 481 -3.77 -1.17 -0.43
C GLY A 481 -5.11 -1.62 0.17
N LYS A 482 -5.14 -2.07 1.42
CA LYS A 482 -6.33 -2.71 2.00
C LYS A 482 -7.55 -1.80 2.09
N ASN A 483 -7.36 -0.55 2.51
CA ASN A 483 -8.44 0.39 2.79
C ASN A 483 -8.72 1.29 1.57
N TYR A 484 -7.69 1.56 0.77
CA TYR A 484 -7.74 2.37 -0.43
C TYR A 484 -7.32 1.50 -1.60
N VAL A 485 -8.27 0.67 -2.06
CA VAL A 485 -7.95 -0.49 -2.91
C VAL A 485 -7.47 -0.14 -4.31
N GLY A 486 -7.56 1.13 -4.77
CA GLY A 486 -6.92 1.62 -5.99
C GLY A 486 -5.45 2.05 -5.80
N ALA A 487 -4.94 2.01 -4.57
CA ALA A 487 -3.52 2.15 -4.27
C ALA A 487 -2.75 0.88 -4.67
N THR A 488 -1.45 1.07 -4.92
CA THR A 488 -0.55 0.00 -5.36
C THR A 488 0.42 -0.36 -4.24
N THR A 489 0.95 -1.59 -4.22
CA THR A 489 1.90 -1.96 -3.15
C THR A 489 3.17 -1.08 -3.24
N ILE A 490 3.75 -0.98 -4.45
CA ILE A 490 4.84 -0.05 -4.76
C ILE A 490 4.38 0.85 -5.90
N GLY A 491 4.29 2.16 -5.64
CA GLY A 491 3.73 3.14 -6.57
C GLY A 491 4.65 4.33 -6.82
N GLY A 492 4.99 4.59 -8.08
CA GLY A 492 5.89 5.67 -8.49
C GLY A 492 5.28 6.59 -9.53
N GLY A 493 5.46 7.89 -9.38
CA GLY A 493 5.20 8.86 -10.45
C GLY A 493 6.45 9.15 -11.29
N TYR A 494 6.58 10.41 -11.74
CA TYR A 494 7.77 10.90 -12.41
C TYR A 494 9.01 10.83 -11.51
N SER A 495 9.97 10.00 -11.91
CA SER A 495 11.17 9.66 -11.16
C SER A 495 12.22 9.03 -12.07
N MET A 496 13.48 8.90 -11.64
CA MET A 496 14.54 8.26 -12.44
C MET A 496 15.47 7.40 -11.57
N GLU A 497 16.18 6.46 -12.18
CA GLU A 497 17.12 5.56 -11.47
C GLU A 497 16.41 4.83 -10.31
N ILE A 498 15.37 4.08 -10.64
CA ILE A 498 14.53 3.37 -9.67
C ILE A 498 14.79 1.88 -9.77
N TYR A 499 15.04 1.24 -8.63
CA TYR A 499 15.46 -0.15 -8.56
C TYR A 499 14.51 -0.93 -7.64
N ILE A 500 13.60 -1.69 -8.24
CA ILE A 500 12.64 -2.55 -7.54
C ILE A 500 13.02 -3.99 -7.81
N ARG A 501 13.79 -4.60 -6.89
CA ARG A 501 14.43 -5.90 -7.15
C ARG A 501 14.25 -6.95 -6.05
N HIS A 502 14.08 -8.21 -6.43
CA HIS A 502 14.08 -9.33 -5.49
C HIS A 502 13.05 -9.21 -4.35
N ASN A 503 11.92 -8.53 -4.59
CA ASN A 503 10.85 -8.43 -3.60
C ASN A 503 9.83 -9.56 -3.76
N GLU A 504 9.19 -9.99 -2.68
CA GLU A 504 7.95 -10.78 -2.75
C GLU A 504 6.77 -9.92 -2.33
N ILE A 505 5.77 -9.81 -3.21
CA ILE A 505 4.49 -9.15 -2.91
C ILE A 505 3.41 -10.22 -2.87
N ASN A 506 2.75 -10.37 -1.72
CA ASN A 506 1.67 -11.33 -1.51
C ASN A 506 0.37 -10.61 -1.14
N GLY A 507 -0.57 -10.50 -2.07
CA GLY A 507 -1.88 -9.92 -1.78
C GLY A 507 -1.99 -8.40 -1.93
N SER A 508 -1.48 -7.83 -3.03
CA SER A 508 -1.79 -6.43 -3.41
C SER A 508 -3.28 -6.26 -3.71
N ALA A 509 -3.89 -5.14 -3.30
CA ALA A 509 -5.29 -4.84 -3.57
C ALA A 509 -5.55 -4.46 -5.04
N HIS A 510 -4.75 -3.55 -5.61
CA HIS A 510 -4.66 -3.28 -7.05
C HIS A 510 -3.34 -3.80 -7.63
N ASP A 511 -2.68 -3.01 -8.48
CA ASP A 511 -1.39 -3.34 -9.04
C ASP A 511 -0.37 -3.65 -7.95
N ALA A 512 0.50 -4.61 -8.20
CA ALA A 512 1.60 -4.86 -7.28
C ALA A 512 2.65 -3.75 -7.40
N ILE A 513 3.05 -3.42 -8.63
CA ILE A 513 4.03 -2.38 -8.93
C ILE A 513 3.51 -1.51 -10.08
N SER A 514 3.41 -0.21 -9.84
CA SER A 514 3.01 0.80 -10.84
C SER A 514 4.04 1.92 -10.88
N VAL A 515 4.69 2.16 -12.02
CA VAL A 515 5.71 3.21 -12.16
C VAL A 515 5.48 4.09 -13.38
N GLY A 516 5.54 5.40 -13.15
CA GLY A 516 5.41 6.42 -14.19
C GLY A 516 4.07 7.13 -14.16
N TRP A 517 3.95 8.21 -14.94
CA TRP A 517 2.80 9.12 -14.87
C TRP A 517 2.59 9.91 -16.17
N GLY A 518 1.38 10.46 -16.34
CA GLY A 518 1.13 11.58 -17.25
C GLY A 518 0.30 11.35 -18.51
N TRP A 519 0.05 10.11 -18.94
CA TRP A 519 -0.79 9.77 -20.12
C TRP A 519 -0.59 10.68 -21.35
N GLN A 520 0.67 10.97 -21.66
CA GLN A 520 1.06 11.99 -22.64
C GLN A 520 2.28 11.52 -23.43
N THR A 521 2.66 12.24 -24.50
CA THR A 521 3.69 11.81 -25.46
C THR A 521 4.94 12.69 -25.53
N GLU A 522 4.97 13.78 -24.77
CA GLU A 522 6.12 14.68 -24.58
C GLU A 522 7.17 14.06 -23.67
N LYS A 523 8.43 14.47 -23.90
CA LYS A 523 9.59 14.06 -23.09
C LYS A 523 9.37 14.33 -21.61
N SER A 524 9.70 13.35 -20.76
CA SER A 524 9.68 13.47 -19.30
C SER A 524 11.06 13.20 -18.68
N VAL A 525 11.18 13.32 -17.36
CA VAL A 525 12.40 12.94 -16.60
C VAL A 525 12.63 11.43 -16.48
N MET A 526 11.63 10.61 -16.79
CA MET A 526 11.66 9.18 -16.46
C MET A 526 12.72 8.44 -17.26
N ARG A 527 13.59 7.70 -16.57
CA ARG A 527 14.67 6.88 -17.16
C ARG A 527 15.27 5.95 -16.12
N GLU A 528 15.98 4.91 -16.55
CA GLU A 528 16.62 3.91 -15.70
C GLU A 528 15.66 3.35 -14.62
N ILE A 529 14.48 2.92 -15.06
CA ILE A 529 13.49 2.24 -14.20
C ILE A 529 13.67 0.74 -14.32
N HIS A 530 14.04 0.08 -13.23
CA HIS A 530 14.39 -1.33 -13.19
C HIS A 530 13.46 -2.10 -12.26
N ILE A 531 12.63 -2.97 -12.83
CA ILE A 531 11.69 -3.83 -12.08
C ILE A 531 12.12 -5.27 -12.33
N ASP A 532 13.02 -5.79 -11.49
CA ASP A 532 13.73 -7.03 -11.80
C ASP A 532 13.57 -8.12 -10.74
N ASN A 533 13.37 -9.36 -11.17
CA ASN A 533 13.41 -10.54 -10.30
C ASN A 533 12.45 -10.44 -9.09
N ASN A 534 11.27 -9.84 -9.26
CA ASN A 534 10.26 -9.78 -8.20
C ASN A 534 9.33 -10.99 -8.29
N ARG A 535 8.88 -11.48 -7.13
CA ARG A 535 7.89 -12.55 -7.01
C ARG A 535 6.55 -11.98 -6.56
N LEU A 536 5.58 -11.95 -7.47
CA LEU A 536 4.24 -11.43 -7.22
C LEU A 536 3.26 -12.59 -7.08
N VAL A 537 2.54 -12.62 -5.96
CA VAL A 537 1.62 -13.70 -5.61
C VAL A 537 0.30 -13.11 -5.15
N ASN A 538 -0.82 -13.68 -5.60
CA ASN A 538 -2.17 -13.29 -5.16
C ASN A 538 -2.48 -11.80 -5.39
N VAL A 539 -2.05 -11.23 -6.52
CA VAL A 539 -2.45 -9.87 -6.90
C VAL A 539 -3.96 -9.86 -7.14
N LYS A 540 -4.69 -8.93 -6.52
CA LYS A 540 -6.17 -8.91 -6.53
C LYS A 540 -6.75 -7.81 -7.41
N ALA A 541 -5.96 -7.28 -8.34
CA ALA A 541 -6.27 -6.04 -9.02
C ALA A 541 -7.60 -6.05 -9.78
N ASN A 542 -8.00 -7.20 -10.32
CA ASN A 542 -9.28 -7.39 -11.00
C ASN A 542 -10.34 -8.15 -10.18
N ARG A 543 -10.18 -8.17 -8.85
CA ARG A 543 -11.13 -8.85 -7.95
C ARG A 543 -12.25 -7.92 -7.49
N LEU A 544 -11.88 -6.74 -6.99
CA LEU A 544 -12.84 -5.69 -6.58
C LEU A 544 -12.93 -4.59 -7.64
N LEU A 545 -11.78 -4.19 -8.18
CA LEU A 545 -11.65 -3.16 -9.21
C LEU A 545 -11.42 -3.80 -10.58
N TYR A 546 -11.19 -2.97 -11.60
CA TYR A 546 -10.70 -3.40 -12.89
C TYR A 546 -9.48 -2.62 -13.39
N ASP A 547 -8.96 -2.96 -14.58
CA ASP A 547 -7.78 -2.32 -15.20
C ASP A 547 -6.47 -2.56 -14.43
N GLY A 548 -6.40 -3.69 -13.74
CA GLY A 548 -5.28 -4.04 -12.88
C GLY A 548 -4.27 -4.99 -13.50
N SER A 549 -3.05 -4.95 -12.97
CA SER A 549 -1.91 -5.75 -13.41
C SER A 549 -0.99 -6.24 -12.29
N GLY A 550 -0.10 -7.19 -12.59
CA GLY A 550 1.06 -7.43 -11.74
C GLY A 550 2.03 -6.25 -11.81
N LEU A 551 2.47 -5.92 -13.03
CA LEU A 551 3.41 -4.85 -13.33
C LEU A 551 2.80 -3.85 -14.31
N TYR A 552 2.74 -2.58 -13.90
CA TYR A 552 2.20 -1.47 -14.66
C TYR A 552 3.26 -0.39 -14.89
N VAL A 553 3.35 0.13 -16.12
CA VAL A 553 4.15 1.33 -16.44
C VAL A 553 3.37 2.32 -17.29
N LEU A 554 3.69 3.61 -17.11
CA LEU A 554 2.97 4.73 -17.74
C LEU A 554 3.91 5.87 -18.16
N GLY A 555 3.61 6.49 -19.30
CA GLY A 555 4.24 7.73 -19.75
C GLY A 555 5.64 7.57 -20.35
N VAL A 556 6.19 8.68 -20.86
CA VAL A 556 7.39 8.68 -21.72
C VAL A 556 8.67 8.50 -20.91
N HIS A 557 9.37 7.38 -21.12
CA HIS A 557 10.75 7.20 -20.64
C HIS A 557 11.74 7.77 -21.67
N ASP A 558 12.81 8.41 -21.21
CA ASP A 558 13.73 9.21 -22.04
C ASP A 558 14.30 8.37 -23.18
N VAL A 559 14.06 8.80 -24.42
CA VAL A 559 14.43 8.06 -25.62
C VAL A 559 15.95 7.93 -25.81
N THR A 560 16.73 8.77 -25.13
CA THR A 560 18.19 8.66 -25.11
C THR A 560 18.71 7.64 -24.09
N ASP A 561 17.82 7.06 -23.29
CA ASP A 561 18.13 6.09 -22.22
C ASP A 561 18.32 4.68 -22.80
N VAL A 562 19.38 4.51 -23.60
CA VAL A 562 19.70 3.25 -24.27
C VAL A 562 21.13 2.79 -24.01
N ASP A 563 21.34 1.48 -23.99
CA ASP A 563 22.66 0.86 -23.89
C ASP A 563 23.49 1.06 -25.18
N ALA A 564 24.73 0.55 -25.18
CA ALA A 564 25.63 0.66 -26.32
C ALA A 564 25.10 0.01 -27.62
N ASN A 565 24.09 -0.85 -27.53
CA ASN A 565 23.43 -1.51 -28.66
C ASN A 565 22.07 -0.88 -29.01
N GLY A 566 21.68 0.21 -28.34
CA GLY A 566 20.41 0.90 -28.56
C GLY A 566 19.20 0.28 -27.85
N TYR A 567 19.40 -0.64 -26.90
CA TYR A 567 18.29 -1.17 -26.09
C TYR A 567 17.99 -0.26 -24.90
N PRO A 568 16.72 -0.01 -24.55
CA PRO A 568 16.36 0.78 -23.40
C PRO A 568 16.98 0.27 -22.10
N LEU A 569 17.45 1.19 -21.26
CA LEU A 569 17.94 0.88 -19.91
C LEU A 569 16.78 0.64 -18.94
N SER A 570 15.63 1.30 -19.16
CA SER A 570 14.40 0.99 -18.42
C SER A 570 13.86 -0.40 -18.76
N THR A 571 13.71 -1.24 -17.72
CA THR A 571 13.54 -2.69 -17.83
C THR A 571 12.56 -3.29 -16.83
N MET A 572 11.87 -4.36 -17.26
CA MET A 572 11.14 -5.32 -16.43
C MET A 572 11.72 -6.70 -16.71
N ASN A 573 12.62 -7.22 -15.87
CA ASN A 573 13.34 -8.45 -16.21
C ASN A 573 13.18 -9.57 -15.16
N GLY A 574 12.96 -10.81 -15.59
CA GLY A 574 13.05 -11.96 -14.69
C GLY A 574 11.97 -12.02 -13.60
N ASN A 575 10.87 -11.28 -13.73
CA ASN A 575 9.82 -11.28 -12.71
C ASN A 575 8.97 -12.55 -12.81
N TYR A 576 8.46 -12.99 -11.66
CA TYR A 576 7.58 -14.14 -11.56
C TYR A 576 6.24 -13.76 -10.93
N MET A 577 5.15 -13.98 -11.66
CA MET A 577 3.80 -13.61 -11.28
C MET A 577 2.88 -14.82 -11.20
N ILE A 578 2.11 -14.92 -10.12
CA ILE A 578 1.18 -16.04 -9.88
C ILE A 578 -0.12 -15.57 -9.25
N TYR A 579 -1.23 -16.20 -9.63
CA TYR A 579 -2.55 -15.96 -9.06
C TYR A 579 -2.94 -14.49 -9.11
N LEU A 580 -2.94 -13.94 -10.32
CA LEU A 580 -3.17 -12.51 -10.56
C LEU A 580 -4.64 -12.09 -10.43
N GLY A 581 -5.55 -12.98 -10.02
CA GLY A 581 -6.92 -12.61 -9.65
C GLY A 581 -7.68 -11.91 -10.78
N GLY A 582 -7.44 -12.30 -12.02
CA GLY A 582 -7.99 -11.64 -13.20
C GLY A 582 -7.09 -10.58 -13.84
N ALA A 583 -6.02 -10.15 -13.19
CA ALA A 583 -5.14 -9.06 -13.63
C ALA A 583 -4.24 -9.44 -14.82
N CYS A 584 -3.84 -8.43 -15.59
CA CYS A 584 -2.79 -8.55 -16.59
C CYS A 584 -1.45 -8.90 -15.92
N GLY A 585 -0.57 -9.65 -16.58
CA GLY A 585 0.78 -9.84 -16.06
C GLY A 585 1.58 -8.55 -16.18
N LEU A 586 1.75 -8.11 -17.42
CA LEU A 586 2.46 -6.90 -17.80
C LEU A 586 1.48 -5.93 -18.48
N TYR A 587 1.53 -4.66 -18.08
CA TYR A 587 0.68 -3.60 -18.62
C TYR A 587 1.50 -2.34 -18.89
N PHE A 588 1.62 -2.00 -20.18
CA PHE A 588 2.20 -0.75 -20.65
C PHE A 588 1.07 0.19 -21.07
N ASP A 589 0.73 1.16 -20.22
CA ASP A 589 -0.31 2.15 -20.47
C ASP A 589 0.22 3.28 -21.37
N ASN A 590 -0.65 4.23 -21.68
CA ASN A 590 -0.45 5.36 -22.56
C ASN A 590 0.90 6.07 -22.40
N GLY A 591 1.58 6.26 -23.53
CA GLY A 591 2.78 7.09 -23.61
C GLY A 591 4.05 6.36 -23.23
N VAL A 592 4.01 5.06 -22.89
CA VAL A 592 5.25 4.31 -22.65
C VAL A 592 6.09 4.23 -23.92
N THR A 593 7.34 4.62 -23.78
CA THR A 593 8.37 4.60 -24.83
C THR A 593 9.65 4.02 -24.25
N HIS A 594 10.49 3.40 -25.08
CA HIS A 594 11.83 2.95 -24.69
C HIS A 594 11.82 2.19 -23.37
N PHE A 595 11.11 1.06 -23.36
CA PHE A 595 11.03 0.18 -22.21
C PHE A 595 11.13 -1.27 -22.68
N SER A 596 11.84 -2.12 -21.95
CA SER A 596 11.97 -3.53 -22.30
C SER A 596 11.51 -4.45 -21.18
N ALA A 597 10.61 -5.40 -21.49
CA ALA A 597 10.29 -6.50 -20.61
C ALA A 597 10.92 -7.80 -21.12
N LYS A 598 11.77 -8.47 -20.34
CA LYS A 598 12.45 -9.70 -20.75
C LYS A 598 12.31 -10.78 -19.70
N ASN A 599 12.22 -12.03 -20.14
CA ASN A 599 12.22 -13.22 -19.29
C ASN A 599 11.24 -13.15 -18.11
N ASN A 600 10.06 -12.57 -18.28
CA ASN A 600 9.05 -12.51 -17.22
C ASN A 600 8.15 -13.75 -17.32
N VAL A 601 7.96 -14.43 -16.20
CA VAL A 601 7.08 -15.59 -16.08
C VAL A 601 5.73 -15.16 -15.52
N VAL A 602 4.66 -15.45 -16.25
CA VAL A 602 3.28 -15.29 -15.79
C VAL A 602 2.62 -16.65 -15.71
N ASP A 603 2.15 -17.03 -14.51
CA ASP A 603 1.32 -18.22 -14.27
C ASP A 603 -0.17 -17.83 -14.43
N GLY A 604 -0.82 -18.41 -15.45
CA GLY A 604 -2.21 -18.18 -15.81
C GLY A 604 -3.23 -18.98 -15.01
N ARG A 605 -2.82 -19.83 -14.05
CA ARG A 605 -3.74 -20.66 -13.27
C ARG A 605 -4.79 -19.79 -12.54
N LYS A 606 -6.06 -20.05 -12.90
CA LYS A 606 -7.30 -19.39 -12.43
C LYS A 606 -7.52 -18.01 -13.07
N ARG A 607 -8.25 -18.02 -14.20
CA ARG A 607 -8.83 -16.86 -14.91
C ARG A 607 -7.90 -15.65 -14.96
N ILE A 608 -7.13 -15.53 -16.03
CA ILE A 608 -6.64 -14.21 -16.47
C ILE A 608 -7.89 -13.50 -17.02
N GLY A 609 -8.34 -12.47 -16.33
CA GLY A 609 -9.64 -11.85 -16.53
C GLY A 609 -9.59 -11.03 -17.82
N ARG A 610 -10.34 -11.48 -18.83
CA ARG A 610 -10.64 -10.69 -20.02
C ARG A 610 -11.46 -9.47 -19.57
N TYR A 611 -11.09 -8.27 -20.03
CA TYR A 611 -12.08 -7.19 -20.06
C TYR A 611 -12.96 -7.33 -21.29
N ASP A 612 -14.23 -7.54 -20.96
CA ASP A 612 -15.38 -7.44 -21.83
C ASP A 612 -15.92 -6.02 -21.66
N LEU A 613 -15.67 -5.14 -22.65
CA LEU A 613 -16.41 -3.88 -22.75
C LEU A 613 -17.84 -4.21 -23.19
N GLY A 614 -18.69 -4.55 -22.22
CA GLY A 614 -20.14 -4.66 -22.38
C GLY A 614 -20.63 -6.01 -22.93
N HIS A 615 -21.30 -6.76 -22.04
CA HIS A 615 -22.19 -7.89 -22.36
C HIS A 615 -21.50 -9.08 -23.07
N VAL A 616 -21.08 -10.13 -22.35
CA VAL A 616 -21.74 -11.46 -22.28
C VAL A 616 -20.73 -12.51 -21.76
N TYR A 617 -21.18 -13.40 -20.85
CA TYR A 617 -20.42 -14.55 -20.36
C TYR A 617 -19.99 -15.51 -21.48
N ILE A 618 -18.76 -16.05 -21.43
CA ILE A 618 -18.32 -17.18 -22.26
C ILE A 618 -17.52 -18.19 -21.43
N ASN A 619 -18.07 -19.41 -21.38
CA ASN A 619 -17.57 -20.76 -21.03
C ASN A 619 -16.43 -20.93 -20.01
N ASP A 620 -16.75 -21.74 -19.00
CA ASP A 620 -15.92 -22.21 -17.89
C ASP A 620 -14.79 -23.18 -18.29
N ASP A 621 -13.83 -22.77 -19.13
CA ASP A 621 -12.59 -23.54 -19.26
C ASP A 621 -11.38 -22.76 -18.71
N PRO A 622 -10.83 -23.14 -17.54
CA PRO A 622 -9.62 -22.54 -17.03
C PRO A 622 -8.42 -23.09 -17.81
N LEU A 623 -7.92 -22.32 -18.78
CA LEU A 623 -6.56 -22.52 -19.29
C LEU A 623 -5.58 -22.36 -18.11
N ARG A 624 -4.64 -23.31 -17.95
CA ARG A 624 -3.73 -23.42 -16.80
C ARG A 624 -2.26 -23.27 -17.20
N ASP A 625 -1.97 -22.44 -18.20
CA ASP A 625 -0.63 -22.40 -18.79
C ASP A 625 0.26 -21.28 -18.23
N TRP A 626 1.56 -21.42 -18.48
CA TRP A 626 2.61 -20.49 -18.06
C TRP A 626 3.26 -19.84 -19.27
N THR A 627 3.60 -18.56 -19.20
CA THR A 627 4.26 -17.87 -20.32
C THR A 627 5.53 -17.18 -19.88
N ILE A 628 6.63 -17.42 -20.61
CA ILE A 628 7.85 -16.61 -20.58
C ILE A 628 7.70 -15.49 -21.61
N LEU A 629 7.86 -14.24 -21.18
CA LEU A 629 7.59 -13.05 -21.97
C LEU A 629 8.81 -12.19 -22.26
N ASN A 630 8.90 -11.81 -23.53
CA ASN A 630 9.96 -11.02 -24.10
C ASN A 630 9.33 -9.96 -25.03
N ILE A 631 9.18 -8.75 -24.49
CA ILE A 631 8.54 -7.60 -25.11
C ILE A 631 9.53 -6.44 -25.15
N HIS A 632 9.61 -5.80 -26.31
CA HIS A 632 10.38 -4.60 -26.52
C HIS A 632 9.47 -3.50 -27.05
N VAL A 633 9.49 -2.36 -26.37
CA VAL A 633 8.65 -1.21 -26.70
C VAL A 633 9.57 -0.07 -27.12
N ASP A 634 9.56 0.25 -28.42
CA ASP A 634 10.21 1.46 -28.93
C ASP A 634 9.31 2.66 -28.61
N HIS A 635 8.04 2.59 -29.05
CA HIS A 635 7.01 3.61 -28.78
C HIS A 635 5.59 3.02 -28.72
N THR A 636 4.79 3.50 -27.76
CA THR A 636 3.33 3.39 -27.78
C THR A 636 2.71 4.79 -27.95
N TYR A 637 1.85 4.94 -28.96
CA TYR A 637 1.07 6.16 -29.17
C TYR A 637 -0.41 5.83 -29.05
N GLY A 638 -1.06 6.36 -28.01
CA GLY A 638 -2.52 6.51 -27.96
C GLY A 638 -3.36 5.28 -27.62
N THR A 639 -2.82 4.19 -27.08
CA THR A 639 -3.58 3.07 -26.50
C THR A 639 -2.70 2.21 -25.60
N ASP A 640 -3.36 1.48 -24.70
CA ASP A 640 -2.81 0.51 -23.75
C ASP A 640 -2.34 -0.78 -24.42
N LEU A 641 -1.15 -1.27 -24.04
CA LEU A 641 -0.67 -2.61 -24.38
C LEU A 641 -0.78 -3.51 -23.15
N PHE A 642 -1.76 -4.40 -23.19
CA PHE A 642 -1.97 -5.45 -22.21
C PHE A 642 -1.34 -6.75 -22.71
N TYR A 643 -0.52 -7.40 -21.88
CA TYR A 643 -0.20 -8.80 -22.10
C TYR A 643 -0.82 -9.67 -21.01
N MET A 644 -1.82 -10.43 -21.45
CA MET A 644 -2.43 -11.54 -20.72
C MET A 644 -1.79 -12.84 -21.23
N GLY A 645 -1.53 -13.82 -20.36
CA GLY A 645 -1.26 -15.20 -20.82
C GLY A 645 -2.35 -15.67 -21.81
N PRO A 646 -2.08 -16.73 -22.61
CA PRO A 646 -2.75 -16.93 -23.90
C PRO A 646 -4.28 -16.89 -23.82
N MET A 647 -4.85 -16.11 -24.74
CA MET A 647 -6.21 -16.30 -25.20
C MET A 647 -6.19 -17.39 -26.27
N ASP A 648 -7.12 -18.35 -26.20
CA ASP A 648 -7.28 -19.40 -27.21
C ASP A 648 -7.23 -18.84 -28.65
N GLY A 649 -6.28 -19.35 -29.43
CA GLY A 649 -6.07 -19.03 -30.83
C GLY A 649 -4.61 -19.26 -31.23
N ASP A 650 -4.40 -20.10 -32.25
CA ASP A 650 -3.10 -20.47 -32.79
C ASP A 650 -2.10 -19.29 -32.83
N LEU A 651 -1.08 -19.32 -31.97
CA LEU A 651 0.10 -18.48 -32.14
C LEU A 651 0.82 -18.94 -33.42
N PRO A 652 1.06 -18.06 -34.42
CA PRO A 652 1.85 -18.44 -35.57
C PRO A 652 3.28 -18.78 -35.12
N ASN A 653 3.72 -19.95 -35.59
CA ASN A 653 5.06 -20.54 -35.56
C ASN A 653 6.22 -19.65 -35.03
N PRO A 654 7.05 -20.12 -34.07
CA PRO A 654 8.13 -19.35 -33.41
C PRO A 654 9.20 -18.70 -34.30
N SER A 655 9.23 -19.00 -35.60
CA SER A 655 10.31 -18.62 -36.51
C SER A 655 10.17 -17.23 -37.17
N HIS A 656 9.01 -16.57 -37.08
CA HIS A 656 8.82 -15.22 -37.62
C HIS A 656 7.74 -14.43 -36.86
N ASN A 657 8.09 -13.66 -35.82
CA ASN A 657 7.10 -12.79 -35.16
C ASN A 657 7.60 -11.34 -35.07
N LYS A 658 7.37 -10.60 -36.16
CA LYS A 658 7.06 -9.17 -36.08
C LYS A 658 5.52 -9.12 -36.03
N ILE A 659 4.93 -9.18 -34.85
CA ILE A 659 3.50 -8.89 -34.72
C ILE A 659 3.35 -7.38 -34.95
N LEU A 660 3.23 -6.99 -36.22
CA LEU A 660 2.49 -5.79 -36.55
C LEU A 660 1.05 -6.09 -36.12
N LEU A 661 0.55 -5.38 -35.12
CA LEU A 661 -0.89 -5.33 -34.85
C LEU A 661 -1.55 -4.66 -36.05
N GLU A 662 -1.70 -5.38 -37.16
CA GLU A 662 -2.41 -4.90 -38.34
C GLU A 662 -3.89 -4.81 -38.00
N ASN A 663 -4.40 -3.57 -38.11
CA ASN A 663 -5.80 -3.18 -38.11
C ASN A 663 -6.63 -4.19 -38.94
N LYS A 664 -7.35 -5.12 -38.31
CA LYS A 664 -8.46 -5.81 -38.97
C LYS A 664 -9.68 -4.88 -38.90
N PRO A 665 -10.19 -4.36 -40.04
CA PRO A 665 -11.41 -3.58 -40.04
C PRO A 665 -12.57 -4.52 -39.70
N GLY A 666 -13.16 -4.36 -38.51
CA GLY A 666 -14.36 -5.11 -38.11
C GLY A 666 -14.51 -5.34 -36.62
N ASN A 667 -13.41 -5.42 -35.86
CA ASN A 667 -13.43 -5.61 -34.41
C ASN A 667 -12.51 -4.57 -33.73
N GLY A 668 -13.06 -3.39 -33.45
CA GLY A 668 -12.75 -2.49 -32.32
C GLY A 668 -11.31 -2.06 -31.94
N ILE A 669 -10.23 -2.67 -32.42
CA ILE A 669 -8.86 -2.33 -32.04
C ILE A 669 -8.40 -1.15 -32.90
N LYS A 670 -8.53 0.08 -32.37
CA LYS A 670 -7.86 1.25 -32.95
C LYS A 670 -6.44 1.34 -32.38
N SER A 671 -5.48 0.57 -32.91
CA SER A 671 -4.07 0.79 -32.59
C SER A 671 -3.53 1.96 -33.45
N THR A 672 -2.88 2.92 -32.80
CA THR A 672 -1.91 3.83 -33.44
C THR A 672 -0.46 3.51 -33.05
N ALA A 673 -0.24 2.40 -32.34
CA ALA A 673 1.07 1.94 -31.92
C ALA A 673 1.99 1.69 -33.14
N ARG A 674 3.02 2.51 -33.28
CA ARG A 674 4.09 2.31 -34.25
C ARG A 674 5.30 1.83 -33.44
N ASN A 675 5.65 0.54 -33.58
CA ASN A 675 6.87 -0.12 -33.08
C ASN A 675 6.81 -0.79 -31.69
N ILE A 676 5.96 -1.79 -31.54
CA ILE A 676 6.06 -2.81 -30.47
C ILE A 676 6.60 -4.09 -31.08
N THR A 677 7.56 -4.73 -30.42
CA THR A 677 8.16 -5.98 -30.85
C THR A 677 8.03 -7.02 -29.75
N VAL A 678 7.25 -8.08 -30.00
CA VAL A 678 7.20 -9.28 -29.16
C VAL A 678 7.97 -10.39 -29.86
N ARG A 679 8.98 -10.97 -29.19
CA ARG A 679 9.85 -12.01 -29.76
C ARG A 679 10.10 -13.09 -28.73
N ASN A 680 10.40 -14.32 -29.16
CA ASN A 680 10.92 -15.38 -28.29
C ASN A 680 10.10 -15.58 -27.00
N SER A 681 8.77 -15.41 -27.08
CA SER A 681 7.89 -15.71 -25.96
C SER A 681 7.54 -17.21 -26.03
N VAL A 682 7.59 -17.88 -24.88
CA VAL A 682 7.44 -19.33 -24.79
C VAL A 682 6.23 -19.64 -23.92
N LEU A 683 5.26 -20.37 -24.47
CA LEU A 683 4.17 -20.96 -23.72
C LEU A 683 4.60 -22.34 -23.20
N ILE A 684 4.35 -22.60 -21.92
CA ILE A 684 4.70 -23.85 -21.25
C ILE A 684 3.43 -24.41 -20.61
N GLU A 685 3.07 -25.63 -20.99
CA GLU A 685 1.94 -26.34 -20.41
C GLU A 685 2.15 -26.59 -18.92
N ASP A 686 1.05 -26.58 -18.16
CA ASP A 686 1.09 -26.69 -16.70
C ASP A 686 1.85 -27.92 -16.18
N ALA A 687 1.68 -29.06 -16.88
CA ALA A 687 2.26 -30.35 -16.50
C ALA A 687 3.79 -30.41 -16.68
N ASP A 688 4.34 -29.49 -17.48
CA ASP A 688 5.75 -29.47 -17.85
C ASP A 688 6.49 -28.23 -17.35
N TRP A 689 5.78 -27.25 -16.78
CA TRP A 689 6.35 -26.06 -16.15
C TRP A 689 7.58 -26.37 -15.27
N SER A 690 7.43 -27.29 -14.31
CA SER A 690 8.50 -27.61 -13.35
C SER A 690 9.70 -28.34 -13.97
N LYS A 691 9.60 -28.72 -15.24
CA LYS A 691 10.66 -29.38 -16.00
C LYS A 691 11.31 -28.43 -17.02
N ASN A 692 10.75 -27.24 -17.25
CA ASN A 692 11.36 -26.25 -18.13
C ASN A 692 12.50 -25.50 -17.38
N PRO A 693 13.76 -25.68 -17.77
CA PRO A 693 14.90 -25.16 -17.02
C PRO A 693 15.02 -23.63 -17.08
N GLU A 694 14.62 -23.00 -18.19
CA GLU A 694 14.67 -21.53 -18.33
C GLU A 694 13.65 -20.86 -17.42
N ALA A 695 12.43 -21.41 -17.41
CA ALA A 695 11.35 -20.94 -16.56
C ALA A 695 11.65 -21.14 -15.07
N GLN A 696 12.20 -22.31 -14.70
CA GLN A 696 12.62 -22.58 -13.33
C GLN A 696 13.75 -21.66 -12.88
N ALA A 697 14.72 -21.35 -13.75
CA ALA A 697 15.80 -20.42 -13.43
C ALA A 697 15.27 -19.00 -13.12
N ILE A 698 14.26 -18.53 -13.87
CA ILE A 698 13.60 -17.24 -13.60
C ILE A 698 12.89 -17.28 -12.24
N VAL A 699 12.16 -18.36 -11.94
CA VAL A 699 11.47 -18.51 -10.66
C VAL A 699 12.43 -18.59 -9.48
N ASP A 700 13.55 -19.27 -9.64
CA ASP A 700 14.59 -19.36 -8.62
C ASP A 700 15.26 -18.01 -8.40
N ALA A 701 15.43 -17.20 -9.46
CA ALA A 701 15.99 -15.84 -9.37
C ALA A 701 15.00 -14.83 -8.77
N ALA A 702 13.70 -14.97 -9.04
CA ALA A 702 12.65 -14.20 -8.42
C ALA A 702 12.37 -14.64 -6.96
N GLY A 703 12.75 -15.87 -6.63
CA GLY A 703 12.59 -16.54 -5.34
C GLY A 703 13.74 -16.37 -4.36
N LEU A 704 13.45 -16.66 -3.09
CA LEU A 704 14.07 -16.08 -1.90
C LEU A 704 15.45 -16.65 -1.55
N GLN A 705 16.46 -15.77 -1.47
CA GLN A 705 17.74 -16.08 -0.83
C GLN A 705 17.55 -16.48 0.65
N LYS A 706 18.44 -17.31 1.21
CA LYS A 706 18.30 -17.90 2.56
C LYS A 706 18.01 -16.90 3.69
N ASP A 707 18.55 -15.69 3.62
CA ASP A 707 18.42 -14.66 4.67
C ASP A 707 17.01 -14.04 4.75
N TYR A 708 16.24 -14.13 3.66
CA TYR A 708 14.88 -13.62 3.54
C TYR A 708 13.84 -14.40 4.36
N VAL A 709 14.07 -15.71 4.49
CA VAL A 709 13.15 -16.63 5.18
C VAL A 709 12.99 -16.22 6.65
N TYR A 710 14.04 -15.70 7.27
CA TYR A 710 14.01 -15.26 8.66
C TYR A 710 13.05 -14.07 8.87
N ILE A 711 13.11 -13.05 8.02
CA ILE A 711 12.29 -11.83 8.17
C ILE A 711 10.82 -12.13 7.89
N LYS A 712 10.54 -12.89 6.83
CA LYS A 712 9.20 -13.41 6.54
C LYS A 712 8.64 -14.23 7.70
N ASN A 713 9.44 -15.10 8.30
CA ASN A 713 9.00 -15.91 9.44
C ASN A 713 8.80 -15.08 10.70
N CYS A 714 9.67 -14.11 10.99
CA CYS A 714 9.50 -13.17 12.10
C CYS A 714 8.21 -12.35 11.96
N TYR A 715 7.88 -11.90 10.75
CA TYR A 715 6.60 -11.24 10.51
C TYR A 715 5.43 -12.18 10.77
N LYS A 716 5.46 -13.40 10.22
CA LYS A 716 4.40 -14.40 10.39
C LYS A 716 4.22 -14.90 11.82
N SER A 717 5.29 -14.99 12.62
CA SER A 717 5.21 -15.40 14.02
C SER A 717 4.69 -14.31 14.96
N ASN A 718 4.68 -13.05 14.49
CA ASN A 718 4.21 -11.88 15.22
C ASN A 718 2.79 -11.42 14.80
N LYS A 719 2.17 -12.12 13.83
CA LYS A 719 0.73 -12.13 13.57
C LYS A 719 0.05 -13.15 14.47
#